data_AF-A0AAD6VK87-F1
#
_entry.id   AF-A0AAD6VK87-F1
#
_cell.length_a   1.000
_cell.length_b   1.000
_cell.length_c   1.000
_cell.angle_alpha   90.00
_cell.angle_beta   90.00
_cell.angle_gamma   90.00
#
_symmetry.space_group_name_H-M   'P 1'
#
loop_
_entity.id
_entity.type
_entity.pdbx_description
1 polymer ?
#
loop_
_entity_poly.entity_id
_entity_poly.type
_entity_poly.pdbx_seq_one_letter_code
_entity_poly.pdbx_strand_id
1 'polypeptide(L)'
;MKRGVLHAGSYVSRTRLFRDVAEFSSVVSRKQVALMDTPKPTLAEKLKSSSQALIASSELVINRAQAKSTEVLRTLASTAASPLLHELEDQNVSLGRKLEDWKDDWGPDTLTPKDTAIQQSPDTLAPKDTPIRQKPPHQDLIPKKKRKKTSSSAPSVVSVSAIKREGLIDPLKKPVLQDLTPTSQHKPIAVLAHGLDRVLFNPGVHWLQDPRSRVYNFSPHLENIPKVTDFAFERLAGFISSSRDEDLRTLAKRENRMFAGSTSSLTGLLGHCYFLISGHKTVDISCLSKSFYHEDKNFTPGQRMPTSVLFNYKDGVYAIDSDSEDSSKNVLTWLGTLLEKFLTMSETEFNMYLRSSPPLKDEGDLMREAYRYAKSDKFVMRSQLDGVDRRLPGTGVFDIKTRACLPIRMDILNWEENSGYVLKSTQGFYESFEREYYDLIRSAFLKYGFQVRIGNMDGVIVAYHNTAKMFGFQYIPLEEMDQRLFGPEPGAGDRVFEKCVTLLECIVPEIVGCFPNQSVKCTFECEENSTELNIFIQPADWTPTEEQTKPPMRQLAIRAQSFLDESPVSGARAITSSAPEPWTLHWTLADVSDDQDTVRKNFEECMERKFRFYNIPSGVSVTDLPKYWSELNFGNAPKQTDLETDDQTQQKDFDYSRFRLVPERRITLLRDLARSGREFTEMMERAEAGKKKIVLGEPYDISDMEIEVYKEEEDRDVHDENEDTGPAQSQDLAPEALLVGNKPNDLASFSPNDDGSSATAGSIDLSRIDELDQEPDR
;
A
#
# COMPACT_ATOMS: atom_id res chain seq x y z
N MET A 1 -44.99 -50.38 24.20
CA MET A 1 -45.28 -51.82 24.43
C MET A 1 -44.80 -52.22 25.84
N LYS A 2 -45.07 -53.47 26.27
CA LYS A 2 -44.61 -54.22 27.49
C LYS A 2 -43.46 -53.57 28.30
N ARG A 3 -43.59 -53.30 29.61
CA ARG A 3 -43.48 -54.23 30.78
C ARG A 3 -42.12 -54.97 30.84
N GLY A 4 -41.33 -54.99 31.93
CA GLY A 4 -41.43 -54.36 33.27
C GLY A 4 -41.01 -55.32 34.41
N VAL A 5 -40.94 -54.82 35.67
CA VAL A 5 -40.87 -55.59 36.96
C VAL A 5 -39.54 -56.35 37.24
N LEU A 6 -39.07 -56.64 38.47
CA LEU A 6 -38.91 -55.95 39.79
C LEU A 6 -38.41 -57.00 40.84
N HIS A 7 -37.94 -56.54 42.02
CA HIS A 7 -37.75 -57.33 43.27
C HIS A 7 -36.60 -58.38 43.32
N ALA A 8 -36.03 -58.75 44.48
CA ALA A 8 -36.00 -58.20 45.86
C ALA A 8 -34.67 -58.62 46.54
N GLY A 9 -34.12 -57.87 47.52
CA GLY A 9 -34.25 -58.14 48.98
C GLY A 9 -33.12 -59.06 49.52
N SER A 10 -32.78 -59.14 50.82
CA SER A 10 -32.99 -58.27 51.99
C SER A 10 -32.27 -58.83 53.23
N TYR A 11 -31.57 -57.99 54.03
CA TYR A 11 -31.19 -58.24 55.46
C TYR A 11 -30.19 -59.42 55.71
N VAL A 12 -29.42 -59.55 56.81
CA VAL A 12 -29.02 -58.68 57.96
C VAL A 12 -27.69 -59.21 58.58
N SER A 13 -26.86 -58.35 59.17
CA SER A 13 -26.07 -58.55 60.43
C SER A 13 -24.95 -57.48 60.56
N ARG A 14 -25.17 -56.40 61.32
CA ARG A 14 -24.76 -56.21 62.73
C ARG A 14 -23.25 -56.16 63.04
N THR A 15 -22.73 -54.93 63.02
CA THR A 15 -21.95 -54.30 64.12
C THR A 15 -20.81 -55.09 64.81
N ARG A 16 -19.56 -54.65 64.60
CA ARG A 16 -18.73 -53.94 65.62
C ARG A 16 -17.27 -53.74 65.13
N LEU A 17 -16.86 -52.50 64.89
CA LEU A 17 -15.66 -51.82 65.42
C LEU A 17 -15.53 -50.41 64.76
N PHE A 18 -14.58 -49.59 65.22
CA PHE A 18 -14.19 -48.27 64.68
C PHE A 18 -15.32 -47.23 64.52
N ARG A 19 -15.68 -46.59 65.65
CA ARG A 19 -16.50 -45.35 65.62
C ARG A 19 -15.66 -44.08 65.40
N ASP A 20 -14.35 -44.17 65.67
CA ASP A 20 -13.49 -43.01 65.94
C ASP A 20 -12.71 -42.49 64.72
N VAL A 21 -13.06 -42.94 63.51
CA VAL A 21 -12.48 -42.48 62.23
C VAL A 21 -13.41 -41.50 61.50
N ALA A 22 -14.70 -41.44 61.88
CA ALA A 22 -15.72 -40.71 61.13
C ALA A 22 -15.66 -39.18 61.28
N GLU A 23 -15.35 -38.67 62.48
CA GLU A 23 -15.43 -37.22 62.74
C GLU A 23 -14.29 -36.42 62.07
N PHE A 24 -13.07 -36.97 62.04
CA PHE A 24 -11.92 -36.29 61.43
C PHE A 24 -12.07 -36.10 59.91
N SER A 25 -12.71 -37.03 59.21
CA SER A 25 -12.97 -36.91 57.76
C SER A 25 -14.02 -35.83 57.45
N SER A 26 -15.05 -35.70 58.29
CA SER A 26 -16.17 -34.78 58.06
C SER A 26 -15.79 -33.29 58.08
N VAL A 27 -14.80 -32.93 58.91
CA VAL A 27 -14.31 -31.54 59.06
C VAL A 27 -13.41 -31.12 57.90
N VAL A 28 -12.59 -32.04 57.38
CA VAL A 28 -11.71 -31.78 56.22
C VAL A 28 -12.54 -31.60 54.95
N SER A 29 -13.48 -32.51 54.68
CA SER A 29 -14.33 -32.47 53.49
C SER A 29 -15.15 -31.17 53.40
N ARG A 30 -15.75 -30.73 54.51
CA ARG A 30 -16.55 -29.48 54.53
C ARG A 30 -15.73 -28.20 54.35
N LYS A 31 -14.43 -28.21 54.65
CA LYS A 31 -13.53 -27.07 54.34
C LYS A 31 -12.99 -27.07 52.91
N GLN A 32 -12.93 -28.21 52.22
CA GLN A 32 -12.53 -28.26 50.80
C GLN A 32 -13.68 -27.91 49.84
N VAL A 33 -14.92 -28.34 50.13
CA VAL A 33 -16.08 -28.02 49.27
C VAL A 33 -16.42 -26.52 49.33
N ALA A 34 -16.25 -25.87 50.48
CA ALA A 34 -16.47 -24.43 50.65
C ALA A 34 -15.37 -23.52 50.07
N LEU A 35 -14.37 -24.08 49.35
CA LEU A 35 -13.23 -23.34 48.79
C LEU A 35 -13.06 -23.50 47.26
N MET A 36 -14.02 -24.14 46.58
CA MET A 36 -13.97 -24.35 45.12
C MET A 36 -15.16 -23.76 44.35
N ASP A 37 -16.06 -23.04 45.05
CA ASP A 37 -17.18 -22.29 44.46
C ASP A 37 -16.99 -20.76 44.53
N THR A 38 -15.74 -20.30 44.68
CA THR A 38 -15.37 -18.93 44.31
C THR A 38 -15.19 -18.89 42.79
N PRO A 39 -15.82 -17.95 42.06
CA PRO A 39 -15.51 -17.78 40.64
C PRO A 39 -14.03 -17.46 40.49
N LYS A 40 -13.34 -18.16 39.59
CA LYS A 40 -11.97 -17.79 39.22
C LYS A 40 -11.99 -16.33 38.75
N PRO A 41 -11.12 -15.44 39.28
CA PRO A 41 -11.13 -14.05 38.85
C PRO A 41 -10.94 -13.99 37.35
N THR A 42 -11.82 -13.27 36.67
CA THR A 42 -11.76 -13.01 35.23
C THR A 42 -10.43 -12.34 34.86
N LEU A 43 -10.03 -12.40 33.59
CA LEU A 43 -8.85 -11.66 33.11
C LEU A 43 -8.90 -10.18 33.53
N ALA A 44 -10.09 -9.56 33.52
CA ALA A 44 -10.32 -8.19 34.00
C ALA A 44 -10.04 -7.99 35.51
N GLU A 45 -10.44 -8.93 36.36
CA GLU A 45 -10.18 -8.87 37.81
C GLU A 45 -8.72 -9.17 38.14
N LYS A 46 -8.09 -10.11 37.42
CA LYS A 46 -6.64 -10.35 37.49
C LYS A 46 -5.88 -9.08 37.11
N LEU A 47 -6.17 -8.48 35.95
CA LEU A 47 -5.54 -7.25 35.47
C LEU A 47 -5.68 -6.11 36.49
N LYS A 48 -6.89 -5.81 36.97
CA LYS A 48 -7.13 -4.76 37.99
C LYS A 48 -6.37 -4.99 39.30
N SER A 49 -6.06 -6.24 39.66
CA SER A 49 -5.22 -6.57 40.83
C SER A 49 -3.71 -6.50 40.54
N SER A 50 -3.33 -6.42 39.27
CA SER A 50 -1.99 -6.78 38.79
C SER A 50 -1.39 -5.82 37.75
N SER A 51 -1.99 -4.66 37.46
CA SER A 51 -1.54 -3.73 36.40
C SER A 51 -0.06 -3.32 36.55
N GLN A 52 0.50 -3.32 37.77
CA GLN A 52 1.94 -3.12 38.00
C GLN A 52 2.79 -4.36 37.66
N ALA A 53 2.37 -5.55 38.07
CA ALA A 53 3.12 -6.80 37.83
C ALA A 53 2.97 -7.33 36.39
N LEU A 54 1.89 -6.97 35.69
CA LEU A 54 1.71 -7.31 34.28
C LEU A 54 2.57 -6.44 33.37
N ILE A 55 2.72 -5.13 33.65
CA ILE A 55 3.73 -4.28 32.99
C ILE A 55 5.13 -4.86 33.23
N ALA A 56 5.47 -5.17 34.49
CA ALA A 56 6.78 -5.73 34.83
C ALA A 56 7.06 -7.08 34.15
N SER A 57 6.04 -7.91 33.90
CA SER A 57 6.20 -9.22 33.25
C SER A 57 6.14 -9.16 31.72
N SER A 58 5.37 -8.24 31.10
CA SER A 58 5.50 -7.95 29.67
C SER A 58 6.88 -7.38 29.36
N GLU A 59 7.37 -6.45 30.20
CA GLU A 59 8.75 -5.95 30.12
C GLU A 59 9.76 -7.09 30.31
N LEU A 60 9.56 -8.00 31.27
CA LEU A 60 10.46 -9.15 31.46
C LEU A 60 10.51 -10.10 30.26
N VAL A 61 9.36 -10.34 29.61
CA VAL A 61 9.25 -11.20 28.42
C VAL A 61 9.88 -10.54 27.19
N ILE A 62 9.59 -9.26 26.95
CA ILE A 62 10.17 -8.47 25.85
C ILE A 62 11.68 -8.32 26.03
N ASN A 63 12.15 -7.96 27.23
CA ASN A 63 13.58 -7.87 27.54
C ASN A 63 14.30 -9.23 27.38
N ARG A 64 13.65 -10.35 27.71
CA ARG A 64 14.21 -11.70 27.46
C ARG A 64 14.28 -12.05 25.96
N ALA A 65 13.29 -11.64 25.17
CA ALA A 65 13.31 -11.82 23.72
C ALA A 65 14.41 -10.96 23.06
N GLN A 66 14.51 -9.69 23.44
CA GLN A 66 15.56 -8.77 22.99
C GLN A 66 16.96 -9.23 23.43
N ALA A 67 17.11 -9.70 24.68
CA ALA A 67 18.37 -10.24 25.18
C ALA A 67 18.83 -11.45 24.34
N LYS A 68 17.93 -12.42 24.06
CA LYS A 68 18.22 -13.55 23.16
C LYS A 68 18.59 -13.10 21.74
N SER A 69 17.90 -12.11 21.18
CA SER A 69 18.24 -11.58 19.86
C SER A 69 19.61 -10.89 19.85
N THR A 70 19.94 -10.16 20.92
CA THR A 70 21.25 -9.50 21.10
C THR A 70 22.37 -10.52 21.32
N GLU A 71 22.07 -11.62 22.00
CA GLU A 71 22.98 -12.74 22.22
C GLU A 71 23.26 -13.47 20.91
N VAL A 72 22.24 -13.83 20.12
CA VAL A 72 22.41 -14.42 18.76
C VAL A 72 23.24 -13.51 17.86
N LEU A 73 22.94 -12.19 17.83
CA LEU A 73 23.75 -11.22 17.07
C LEU A 73 25.21 -11.14 17.57
N ARG A 74 25.43 -11.26 18.88
CA ARG A 74 26.78 -11.29 19.47
C ARG A 74 27.51 -12.60 19.18
N THR A 75 26.81 -13.75 19.14
CA THR A 75 27.38 -15.04 18.73
C THR A 75 27.79 -15.00 17.26
N LEU A 76 26.92 -14.49 16.37
CA LEU A 76 27.24 -14.28 14.95
C LEU A 76 28.45 -13.35 14.78
N ALA A 77 28.49 -12.23 15.50
CA ALA A 77 29.64 -11.32 15.49
C ALA A 77 30.94 -11.97 16.00
N SER A 78 30.87 -12.81 17.04
CA SER A 78 32.05 -13.53 17.55
C SER A 78 32.53 -14.65 16.63
N THR A 79 31.62 -15.30 15.90
CA THR A 79 31.96 -16.33 14.91
C THR A 79 32.61 -15.72 13.67
N ALA A 80 32.30 -14.45 13.36
CA ALA A 80 32.94 -13.67 12.30
C ALA A 80 34.27 -12.99 12.71
N ALA A 81 34.72 -13.10 13.97
CA ALA A 81 35.83 -12.30 14.49
C ALA A 81 36.73 -13.02 15.51
N SER A 82 37.65 -13.86 15.02
CA SER A 82 38.90 -14.17 15.74
C SER A 82 40.03 -14.56 14.76
N PRO A 83 41.31 -14.28 15.05
CA PRO A 83 42.39 -14.32 14.06
C PRO A 83 43.15 -15.65 14.01
N LEU A 84 43.78 -15.93 12.87
CA LEU A 84 44.75 -17.02 12.68
C LEU A 84 46.04 -16.47 12.04
N LEU A 85 47.06 -16.23 12.88
CA LEU A 85 48.45 -16.01 12.50
C LEU A 85 49.34 -16.42 13.68
N HIS A 86 50.53 -16.97 13.38
CA HIS A 86 51.48 -17.56 14.34
C HIS A 86 50.97 -18.75 15.18
N GLU A 87 50.84 -19.91 14.52
CA GLU A 87 51.62 -21.11 14.89
C GLU A 87 51.47 -22.16 13.77
N LEU A 88 52.52 -22.36 12.95
CA LEU A 88 52.81 -23.54 12.11
C LEU A 88 54.09 -23.31 11.28
N GLU A 89 55.23 -23.17 11.96
CA GLU A 89 56.50 -23.65 11.40
C GLU A 89 56.69 -25.12 11.85
N ASP A 90 57.69 -25.82 11.30
CA ASP A 90 58.01 -27.23 11.59
C ASP A 90 56.94 -28.31 11.29
N GLN A 91 56.60 -28.43 10.00
CA GLN A 91 56.78 -29.74 9.33
C GLN A 91 56.92 -29.62 7.81
N ASN A 92 58.08 -30.01 7.28
CA ASN A 92 58.45 -29.84 5.88
C ASN A 92 58.93 -31.18 5.28
N VAL A 93 58.03 -31.92 4.62
CA VAL A 93 58.37 -33.19 3.94
C VAL A 93 57.71 -33.28 2.56
N SER A 94 58.53 -33.03 1.54
CA SER A 94 58.49 -33.66 0.21
C SER A 94 57.15 -33.74 -0.56
N LEU A 95 57.01 -32.87 -1.56
CA LEU A 95 57.29 -33.28 -2.95
C LEU A 95 57.50 -32.05 -3.83
N GLY A 96 58.57 -32.04 -4.65
CA GLY A 96 58.90 -30.89 -5.49
C GLY A 96 59.23 -31.28 -6.93
N ARG A 97 58.88 -30.39 -7.87
CA ARG A 97 59.55 -30.23 -9.17
C ARG A 97 59.59 -28.74 -9.52
N LYS A 98 60.47 -28.38 -10.45
CA LYS A 98 60.84 -27.01 -10.81
C LYS A 98 60.10 -26.51 -12.05
N LEU A 99 59.74 -25.22 -12.02
CA LEU A 99 60.15 -24.13 -12.91
C LEU A 99 60.07 -24.33 -14.45
N GLU A 100 59.66 -23.25 -15.14
CA GLU A 100 59.87 -23.01 -16.58
C GLU A 100 59.23 -24.02 -17.54
N ASP A 101 57.93 -23.84 -17.82
CA ASP A 101 57.47 -23.57 -19.20
C ASP A 101 55.99 -23.13 -19.21
N TRP A 102 55.74 -21.87 -19.56
CA TRP A 102 54.74 -21.44 -20.55
C TRP A 102 54.75 -19.92 -20.72
N LYS A 103 54.66 -19.50 -21.98
CA LYS A 103 54.74 -18.14 -22.46
C LYS A 103 53.72 -17.99 -23.59
N ASP A 104 53.31 -16.76 -23.86
CA ASP A 104 52.61 -16.33 -25.07
C ASP A 104 51.30 -17.08 -25.41
N ASP A 105 50.15 -16.49 -25.07
CA ASP A 105 49.28 -15.88 -26.09
C ASP A 105 48.28 -14.87 -25.50
N TRP A 106 47.47 -14.22 -26.37
CA TRP A 106 46.37 -13.27 -26.10
C TRP A 106 46.75 -11.81 -25.75
N GLY A 107 47.24 -11.09 -26.77
CA GLY A 107 46.55 -9.90 -27.32
C GLY A 107 46.45 -8.59 -26.50
N PRO A 108 46.95 -7.45 -27.02
CA PRO A 108 46.79 -6.14 -26.37
C PRO A 108 45.44 -5.44 -26.65
N ASP A 109 44.89 -4.78 -25.64
CA ASP A 109 43.71 -3.91 -25.73
C ASP A 109 44.03 -2.60 -26.49
N THR A 110 43.07 -2.06 -27.26
CA THR A 110 43.33 -1.14 -28.39
C THR A 110 42.30 -0.01 -28.59
N LEU A 111 41.76 0.59 -27.52
CA LEU A 111 40.86 1.77 -27.60
C LEU A 111 41.38 3.03 -26.90
N THR A 112 42.48 3.62 -27.40
CA THR A 112 42.88 5.02 -27.07
C THR A 112 43.42 5.80 -28.29
N PRO A 113 42.79 6.92 -28.67
CA PRO A 113 43.42 8.03 -29.39
C PRO A 113 44.05 8.98 -28.35
N LYS A 114 45.37 9.16 -28.24
CA LYS A 114 46.36 9.73 -29.19
C LYS A 114 46.24 11.24 -29.39
N ASP A 115 46.87 12.00 -28.50
CA ASP A 115 47.39 13.34 -28.82
C ASP A 115 48.53 13.25 -29.84
N THR A 116 48.66 14.25 -30.73
CA THR A 116 49.81 14.42 -31.62
C THR A 116 50.20 15.90 -31.67
N ALA A 117 51.47 16.22 -31.43
CA ALA A 117 51.96 17.61 -31.35
C ALA A 117 52.82 17.99 -32.57
N ILE A 118 52.84 19.29 -32.94
CA ILE A 118 53.86 19.90 -33.82
C ILE A 118 53.88 21.44 -33.65
N GLN A 119 55.04 21.99 -33.24
CA GLN A 119 55.79 23.18 -33.72
C GLN A 119 55.06 24.54 -33.99
N GLN A 120 55.62 25.76 -33.77
CA GLN A 120 56.95 26.21 -33.32
C GLN A 120 57.00 27.74 -32.98
N SER A 121 57.59 28.13 -31.83
CA SER A 121 58.48 29.33 -31.56
C SER A 121 58.09 30.80 -31.96
N PRO A 122 58.79 31.88 -31.51
CA PRO A 122 59.89 32.02 -30.51
C PRO A 122 59.66 33.11 -29.40
N ASP A 123 60.71 33.39 -28.62
CA ASP A 123 60.99 34.57 -27.76
C ASP A 123 60.17 34.83 -26.45
N THR A 124 60.76 35.25 -25.31
CA THR A 124 62.19 35.46 -24.96
C THR A 124 62.48 35.25 -23.45
N LEU A 125 63.74 34.90 -23.15
CA LEU A 125 64.49 35.07 -21.88
C LEU A 125 64.08 34.27 -20.61
N ALA A 126 65.10 33.93 -19.81
CA ALA A 126 65.03 33.24 -18.51
C ALA A 126 65.69 34.12 -17.41
N PRO A 127 65.59 33.79 -16.09
CA PRO A 127 66.42 32.72 -15.51
C PRO A 127 65.72 31.83 -14.47
N LYS A 128 66.49 30.93 -13.84
CA LYS A 128 66.10 29.96 -12.79
C LYS A 128 66.01 30.67 -11.40
N ASP A 129 65.29 30.22 -10.38
CA ASP A 129 65.45 28.93 -9.66
C ASP A 129 64.25 28.60 -8.70
N THR A 130 64.34 27.44 -8.03
CA THR A 130 63.37 26.75 -7.13
C THR A 130 62.37 27.57 -6.29
N PRO A 131 61.09 27.14 -6.20
CA PRO A 131 60.05 27.83 -5.42
C PRO A 131 59.91 27.35 -3.95
N ILE A 132 59.89 28.29 -3.01
CA ILE A 132 59.32 28.11 -1.66
C ILE A 132 57.88 28.64 -1.69
N ARG A 133 56.87 27.76 -1.60
CA ARG A 133 55.45 28.18 -1.71
C ARG A 133 54.77 28.36 -0.35
N GLN A 134 54.73 29.60 0.12
CA GLN A 134 53.85 30.03 1.22
C GLN A 134 52.37 30.07 0.77
N LYS A 135 51.43 30.04 1.72
CA LYS A 135 49.98 30.25 1.48
C LYS A 135 49.52 31.64 1.94
N PRO A 136 48.77 32.38 1.10
CA PRO A 136 47.85 33.44 1.51
C PRO A 136 46.37 33.02 1.15
N PRO A 137 45.30 33.81 1.43
CA PRO A 137 44.32 33.35 2.42
C PRO A 137 42.84 33.47 1.98
N HIS A 138 41.92 33.42 2.95
CA HIS A 138 40.47 33.73 2.89
C HIS A 138 39.53 32.72 2.20
N GLN A 139 39.16 31.69 2.96
CA GLN A 139 37.75 31.27 3.10
C GLN A 139 37.52 30.83 4.55
N ASP A 140 36.66 31.54 5.26
CA ASP A 140 36.37 31.32 6.69
C ASP A 140 34.88 31.57 6.98
N LEU A 141 34.43 31.17 8.18
CA LEU A 141 33.06 31.36 8.71
C LEU A 141 31.95 30.45 8.15
N ILE A 142 32.16 29.13 8.19
CA ILE A 142 31.08 28.21 8.61
C ILE A 142 31.54 27.50 9.90
N PRO A 143 30.90 27.72 11.06
CA PRO A 143 31.37 27.22 12.35
C PRO A 143 31.11 25.72 12.52
N LYS A 144 32.10 24.89 12.20
CA LYS A 144 32.09 23.44 12.43
C LYS A 144 32.03 23.10 13.93
N LYS A 145 30.83 22.98 14.51
CA LYS A 145 30.64 22.42 15.86
C LYS A 145 31.21 21.00 15.92
N LYS A 146 32.19 20.79 16.81
CA LYS A 146 32.90 19.50 16.97
C LYS A 146 31.93 18.41 17.47
N ARG A 147 31.81 17.30 16.74
CA ARG A 147 31.14 16.08 17.25
C ARG A 147 31.93 15.55 18.45
N LYS A 148 31.50 15.86 19.68
CA LYS A 148 31.90 15.07 20.85
C LYS A 148 31.34 13.66 20.66
N LYS A 149 32.14 12.62 20.94
CA LYS A 149 31.60 11.28 21.18
C LYS A 149 30.84 11.33 22.51
N THR A 150 29.52 11.43 22.46
CA THR A 150 28.67 11.17 23.62
C THR A 150 28.61 9.66 23.84
N SER A 151 28.85 9.23 25.08
CA SER A 151 28.54 7.87 25.53
C SER A 151 27.05 7.58 25.33
N SER A 152 26.70 6.31 25.11
CA SER A 152 25.32 5.85 25.03
C SER A 152 24.53 6.26 26.28
N SER A 153 23.61 7.21 26.12
CA SER A 153 22.61 7.54 27.14
C SER A 153 21.64 6.37 27.29
N ALA A 154 21.41 5.93 28.53
CA ALA A 154 20.29 5.06 28.87
C ALA A 154 18.95 5.72 28.47
N PRO A 155 17.88 4.96 28.22
CA PRO A 155 16.57 5.53 27.90
C PRO A 155 16.12 6.51 28.99
N SER A 156 15.62 7.66 28.58
CA SER A 156 15.10 8.68 29.47
C SER A 156 13.83 8.18 30.15
N VAL A 157 13.88 8.05 31.48
CA VAL A 157 12.69 7.73 32.29
C VAL A 157 11.75 8.92 32.26
N VAL A 158 10.67 8.82 31.48
CA VAL A 158 9.62 9.83 31.42
C VAL A 158 8.92 9.92 32.79
N SER A 159 8.75 11.14 33.30
CA SER A 159 7.92 11.40 34.49
C SER A 159 6.45 11.24 34.09
N VAL A 160 5.85 10.09 34.43
CA VAL A 160 4.44 9.80 34.12
C VAL A 160 3.55 10.27 35.26
N SER A 161 2.76 11.31 35.03
CA SER A 161 1.64 11.67 35.92
C SER A 161 0.56 10.60 35.88
N ALA A 162 0.06 10.23 37.06
CA ALA A 162 -0.48 8.90 37.30
C ALA A 162 -1.97 8.70 36.93
N ILE A 163 -2.53 9.46 35.97
CA ILE A 163 -3.86 9.16 35.41
C ILE A 163 -3.73 8.07 34.35
N LYS A 164 -3.52 6.83 34.82
CA LYS A 164 -3.59 5.64 33.96
C LYS A 164 -5.05 5.23 33.78
N ARG A 165 -5.52 5.20 32.54
CA ARG A 165 -6.79 4.58 32.16
C ARG A 165 -6.48 3.27 31.47
N GLU A 166 -7.26 2.22 31.73
CA GLU A 166 -7.06 0.92 31.11
C GLU A 166 -8.39 0.20 30.85
N GLY A 167 -8.39 -0.69 29.87
CA GLY A 167 -9.58 -1.44 29.48
C GLY A 167 -9.25 -2.73 28.72
N LEU A 168 -10.28 -3.56 28.54
CA LEU A 168 -10.26 -4.74 27.70
C LEU A 168 -11.17 -4.55 26.48
N ILE A 169 -10.73 -5.10 25.36
CA ILE A 169 -11.49 -5.20 24.10
C ILE A 169 -11.57 -6.68 23.74
N ASP A 170 -12.57 -7.36 24.31
CA ASP A 170 -12.92 -8.75 24.01
C ASP A 170 -13.49 -8.87 22.57
N PRO A 171 -13.56 -10.09 21.97
CA PRO A 171 -14.19 -10.30 20.67
C PRO A 171 -15.67 -9.87 20.64
N LEU A 172 -16.10 -9.17 19.60
CA LEU A 172 -17.52 -8.82 19.44
C LEU A 172 -18.31 -10.04 18.92
N LYS A 173 -19.58 -10.13 19.35
CA LYS A 173 -20.52 -11.19 18.91
C LYS A 173 -21.31 -10.82 17.64
N LYS A 174 -20.98 -9.68 17.03
CA LYS A 174 -21.64 -9.07 15.86
C LYS A 174 -20.61 -8.23 15.09
N PRO A 175 -20.81 -7.97 13.79
CA PRO A 175 -19.99 -7.03 13.04
C PRO A 175 -19.89 -5.66 13.73
N VAL A 176 -18.69 -5.06 13.69
CA VAL A 176 -18.40 -3.76 14.33
C VAL A 176 -19.11 -2.58 13.66
N LEU A 177 -19.51 -2.74 12.38
CA LEU A 177 -20.32 -1.78 11.64
C LEU A 177 -21.73 -2.33 11.37
N GLN A 178 -22.73 -1.43 11.43
CA GLN A 178 -24.12 -1.68 11.06
C GLN A 178 -24.57 -0.58 10.08
N ASP A 179 -25.26 -0.95 9.00
CA ASP A 179 -25.72 0.00 7.99
C ASP A 179 -26.74 1.00 8.52
N LEU A 180 -26.73 2.20 7.95
CA LEU A 180 -27.71 3.27 8.20
C LEU A 180 -28.41 3.67 6.90
N THR A 181 -29.73 3.74 6.93
CA THR A 181 -30.51 4.39 5.87
C THR A 181 -30.11 5.87 5.75
N PRO A 182 -29.69 6.34 4.56
CA PRO A 182 -29.38 7.75 4.31
C PRO A 182 -30.54 8.70 4.61
N THR A 183 -30.26 9.98 4.81
CA THR A 183 -31.26 11.04 5.00
C THR A 183 -31.65 11.76 3.71
N SER A 184 -30.76 11.80 2.71
CA SER A 184 -30.99 12.40 1.40
C SER A 184 -31.06 11.33 0.29
N GLN A 185 -31.60 11.70 -0.88
CA GLN A 185 -31.48 10.86 -2.08
C GLN A 185 -30.08 10.96 -2.68
N HIS A 186 -29.56 9.83 -3.14
CA HIS A 186 -28.25 9.70 -3.78
C HIS A 186 -28.40 9.32 -5.25
N LYS A 187 -27.43 9.74 -6.07
CA LYS A 187 -27.20 9.21 -7.42
C LYS A 187 -26.98 7.69 -7.37
N PRO A 188 -27.28 6.95 -8.46
CA PRO A 188 -26.85 5.56 -8.57
C PRO A 188 -25.33 5.44 -8.45
N ILE A 189 -24.85 4.33 -7.87
CA ILE A 189 -23.43 3.98 -7.91
C ILE A 189 -23.06 3.75 -9.38
N ALA A 190 -21.90 4.26 -9.80
CA ALA A 190 -21.45 4.14 -11.19
C ALA A 190 -21.12 2.68 -11.56
N VAL A 191 -21.10 2.40 -12.86
CA VAL A 191 -20.64 1.13 -13.43
C VAL A 191 -19.38 1.38 -14.25
N LEU A 192 -18.57 0.33 -14.46
CA LEU A 192 -17.37 0.44 -15.31
C LEU A 192 -17.76 0.56 -16.80
N ALA A 193 -17.13 1.50 -17.49
CA ALA A 193 -17.30 1.73 -18.91
C ALA A 193 -16.30 0.88 -19.75
N HIS A 194 -16.34 1.04 -21.07
CA HIS A 194 -15.32 0.53 -22.02
C HIS A 194 -15.03 -1.00 -21.97
N GLY A 195 -15.94 -1.80 -21.41
CA GLY A 195 -15.75 -3.24 -21.22
C GLY A 195 -14.74 -3.63 -20.13
N LEU A 196 -14.44 -2.70 -19.20
CA LEU A 196 -13.56 -2.90 -18.06
C LEU A 196 -14.13 -3.85 -16.98
N ASP A 197 -15.43 -4.14 -17.03
CA ASP A 197 -16.10 -5.09 -16.13
C ASP A 197 -15.45 -6.48 -16.14
N ARG A 198 -14.90 -6.92 -17.27
CA ARG A 198 -14.16 -8.20 -17.38
C ARG A 198 -12.95 -8.29 -16.44
N VAL A 199 -12.40 -7.17 -15.98
CA VAL A 199 -11.27 -7.12 -15.02
C VAL A 199 -11.68 -7.66 -13.66
N LEU A 200 -12.95 -7.48 -13.26
CA LEU A 200 -13.48 -7.87 -11.94
C LEU A 200 -13.51 -9.40 -11.74
N PHE A 201 -13.58 -10.18 -12.82
CA PHE A 201 -13.82 -11.63 -12.78
C PHE A 201 -12.62 -12.48 -13.19
N ASN A 202 -11.55 -11.86 -13.70
CA ASN A 202 -10.36 -12.57 -14.19
C ASN A 202 -9.15 -12.18 -13.33
N PRO A 203 -8.55 -13.11 -12.56
CA PRO A 203 -7.50 -12.78 -11.60
C PRO A 203 -6.19 -12.37 -12.28
N GLY A 204 -5.41 -11.52 -11.61
CA GLY A 204 -4.17 -10.96 -12.12
C GLY A 204 -4.37 -9.67 -12.92
N VAL A 205 -3.35 -9.28 -13.69
CA VAL A 205 -3.29 -7.98 -14.36
C VAL A 205 -3.57 -8.08 -15.85
N HIS A 206 -4.40 -7.17 -16.34
CA HIS A 206 -4.88 -7.08 -17.72
C HIS A 206 -4.23 -5.88 -18.41
N TRP A 207 -3.41 -6.15 -19.43
CA TRP A 207 -2.88 -5.11 -20.30
C TRP A 207 -4.00 -4.35 -21.01
N LEU A 208 -3.90 -3.02 -21.13
CA LEU A 208 -4.75 -2.26 -22.05
C LEU A 208 -4.48 -2.68 -23.50
N GLN A 209 -3.20 -2.81 -23.85
CA GLN A 209 -2.72 -3.29 -25.14
C GLN A 209 -1.62 -4.33 -24.90
N ASP A 210 -1.73 -5.52 -25.51
CA ASP A 210 -0.69 -6.55 -25.40
C ASP A 210 0.62 -6.04 -26.01
N PRO A 211 1.73 -5.94 -25.25
CA PRO A 211 2.97 -5.33 -25.74
C PRO A 211 3.59 -6.09 -26.92
N ARG A 212 3.27 -7.38 -27.10
CA ARG A 212 3.80 -8.23 -28.18
C ARG A 212 3.00 -8.17 -29.47
N SER A 213 1.67 -8.37 -29.41
CA SER A 213 0.80 -8.40 -30.59
C SER A 213 0.18 -7.06 -30.96
N ARG A 214 0.28 -6.05 -30.08
CA ARG A 214 -0.30 -4.71 -30.23
C ARG A 214 -1.83 -4.67 -30.31
N VAL A 215 -2.51 -5.80 -30.09
CA VAL A 215 -3.96 -5.88 -29.93
C VAL A 215 -4.39 -5.29 -28.58
N TYR A 216 -5.44 -4.48 -28.57
CA TYR A 216 -6.03 -3.89 -27.37
C TYR A 216 -7.03 -4.85 -26.71
N ASN A 217 -7.02 -4.99 -25.39
CA ASN A 217 -8.00 -5.80 -24.66
C ASN A 217 -9.26 -5.00 -24.25
N PHE A 218 -9.22 -3.68 -24.38
CA PHE A 218 -10.27 -2.71 -24.03
C PHE A 218 -10.24 -1.54 -25.03
N SER A 219 -11.16 -0.58 -24.93
CA SER A 219 -11.21 0.56 -25.86
C SER A 219 -9.88 1.34 -25.94
N PRO A 220 -9.30 1.56 -27.14
CA PRO A 220 -8.10 2.39 -27.32
C PRO A 220 -8.25 3.86 -26.89
N HIS A 221 -9.47 4.35 -26.64
CA HIS A 221 -9.72 5.65 -26.03
C HIS A 221 -8.97 5.80 -24.69
N LEU A 222 -8.93 4.73 -23.89
CA LEU A 222 -8.30 4.71 -22.57
C LEU A 222 -6.77 4.86 -22.61
N GLU A 223 -6.11 4.75 -23.77
CA GLU A 223 -4.65 4.73 -23.87
C GLU A 223 -4.03 6.07 -23.46
N ASN A 224 -4.59 7.17 -23.94
CA ASN A 224 -4.03 8.51 -23.75
C ASN A 224 -4.84 9.25 -22.68
N ILE A 225 -4.17 9.62 -21.59
CA ILE A 225 -4.82 10.23 -20.43
C ILE A 225 -4.90 11.75 -20.64
N PRO A 226 -6.09 12.36 -20.58
CA PRO A 226 -6.25 13.82 -20.67
C PRO A 226 -5.46 14.55 -19.58
N LYS A 227 -4.88 15.72 -19.89
CA LYS A 227 -4.14 16.50 -18.89
C LYS A 227 -5.11 17.03 -17.83
N VAL A 228 -4.62 17.09 -16.59
CA VAL A 228 -5.33 17.71 -15.45
C VAL A 228 -5.75 19.16 -15.75
N THR A 229 -4.93 19.91 -16.51
CA THR A 229 -5.26 21.28 -16.96
C THR A 229 -6.51 21.37 -17.83
N ASP A 230 -6.76 20.33 -18.64
CA ASP A 230 -7.72 20.36 -19.73
C ASP A 230 -9.11 19.87 -19.27
N PHE A 231 -9.17 19.30 -18.06
CA PHE A 231 -10.37 18.82 -17.40
C PHE A 231 -11.02 19.91 -16.52
N ALA A 232 -12.34 20.05 -16.63
CA ALA A 232 -13.13 21.07 -15.96
C ALA A 232 -13.68 20.55 -14.61
N PHE A 233 -12.80 20.43 -13.60
CA PHE A 233 -13.17 19.98 -12.25
C PHE A 233 -14.29 20.81 -11.62
N GLU A 234 -14.44 22.08 -11.99
CA GLU A 234 -15.55 22.94 -11.57
C GLU A 234 -16.93 22.50 -12.10
N ARG A 235 -16.99 21.54 -13.03
CA ARG A 235 -18.23 20.87 -13.49
C ARG A 235 -18.57 19.61 -12.66
N LEU A 236 -17.71 19.18 -11.73
CA LEU A 236 -17.98 18.08 -10.81
C LEU A 236 -18.61 18.56 -9.50
N ALA A 237 -19.31 17.66 -8.80
CA ALA A 237 -19.74 17.90 -7.43
C ALA A 237 -18.51 18.11 -6.51
N GLY A 238 -18.44 19.24 -5.83
CA GLY A 238 -17.30 19.59 -4.98
C GLY A 238 -17.16 18.68 -3.75
N PHE A 239 -15.94 18.26 -3.44
CA PHE A 239 -15.65 17.37 -2.31
C PHE A 239 -16.22 17.88 -0.98
N ILE A 240 -16.96 17.00 -0.28
CA ILE A 240 -17.64 17.30 0.99
C ILE A 240 -16.86 16.67 2.16
N SER A 241 -16.21 17.50 2.98
CA SER A 241 -15.55 17.09 4.22
C SER A 241 -16.57 16.66 5.29
N SER A 242 -16.16 15.84 6.27
CA SER A 242 -17.04 15.30 7.32
C SER A 242 -17.74 16.42 8.10
N SER A 243 -17.04 17.52 8.39
CA SER A 243 -17.60 18.69 9.08
C SER A 243 -18.69 19.44 8.29
N ARG A 244 -18.64 19.38 6.95
CA ARG A 244 -19.57 20.02 6.02
C ARG A 244 -20.69 19.09 5.55
N ASP A 245 -20.67 17.82 5.96
CA ASP A 245 -21.71 16.85 5.61
C ASP A 245 -22.85 16.85 6.65
N GLU A 246 -23.91 17.61 6.38
CA GLU A 246 -25.05 17.71 7.30
C GLU A 246 -25.91 16.43 7.35
N ASP A 247 -25.89 15.55 6.34
CA ASP A 247 -26.48 14.20 6.46
C ASP A 247 -25.71 13.40 7.52
N LEU A 248 -24.37 13.35 7.41
CA LEU A 248 -23.51 12.66 8.35
C LEU A 248 -23.69 13.17 9.79
N ARG A 249 -23.81 14.50 9.99
CA ARG A 249 -24.13 15.10 11.30
C ARG A 249 -25.54 14.73 11.77
N THR A 250 -26.53 14.72 10.87
CA THR A 250 -27.92 14.36 11.20
C THR A 250 -28.02 12.90 11.61
N LEU A 251 -27.34 12.00 10.90
CA LEU A 251 -27.22 10.58 11.25
C LEU A 251 -26.51 10.39 12.59
N ALA A 252 -25.41 11.10 12.86
CA ALA A 252 -24.74 11.05 14.16
C ALA A 252 -25.66 11.46 15.31
N LYS A 253 -26.45 12.54 15.14
CA LYS A 253 -27.47 12.94 16.12
C LYS A 253 -28.60 11.90 16.25
N ARG A 254 -29.12 11.36 15.13
CA ARG A 254 -30.21 10.37 15.09
C ARG A 254 -29.85 9.08 15.82
N GLU A 255 -28.63 8.60 15.63
CA GLU A 255 -28.12 7.35 16.21
C GLU A 255 -27.49 7.53 17.62
N ASN A 256 -27.53 8.75 18.17
CA ASN A 256 -26.83 9.15 19.40
C ASN A 256 -25.35 8.72 19.39
N ARG A 257 -24.59 9.28 18.44
CA ARG A 257 -23.17 9.04 18.21
C ARG A 257 -22.40 10.35 18.31
N MET A 258 -21.39 10.37 19.19
CA MET A 258 -20.60 11.57 19.48
C MET A 258 -19.59 11.89 18.37
N PHE A 259 -19.18 10.90 17.58
CA PHE A 259 -18.14 11.06 16.56
C PHE A 259 -18.68 10.76 15.16
N ALA A 260 -18.16 11.48 14.18
CA ALA A 260 -18.47 11.30 12.77
C ALA A 260 -17.20 11.37 11.91
N GLY A 261 -17.11 10.62 10.82
CA GLY A 261 -15.94 10.69 9.92
C GLY A 261 -16.15 10.00 8.57
N SER A 262 -15.18 10.16 7.68
CA SER A 262 -15.15 9.51 6.37
C SER A 262 -13.96 8.58 6.23
N THR A 263 -13.97 7.70 5.23
CA THR A 263 -12.83 6.81 4.91
C THR A 263 -11.50 7.56 4.83
N SER A 264 -11.47 8.73 4.16
CA SER A 264 -10.28 9.58 4.04
C SER A 264 -9.74 10.14 5.37
N SER A 265 -10.58 10.39 6.38
CA SER A 265 -10.14 10.92 7.68
C SER A 265 -9.89 9.83 8.73
N LEU A 266 -10.58 8.68 8.65
CA LEU A 266 -10.47 7.60 9.64
C LEU A 266 -9.37 6.57 9.30
N THR A 267 -9.10 6.28 8.03
CA THR A 267 -8.17 5.19 7.63
C THR A 267 -6.73 5.39 8.11
N GLY A 268 -6.25 6.64 8.21
CA GLY A 268 -4.93 6.93 8.78
C GLY A 268 -4.85 6.67 10.29
N LEU A 269 -5.90 7.02 11.04
CA LEU A 269 -5.99 6.77 12.48
C LEU A 269 -6.06 5.26 12.77
N LEU A 270 -6.85 4.53 11.99
CA LEU A 270 -6.95 3.07 12.04
C LEU A 270 -5.62 2.39 11.65
N GLY A 271 -4.86 2.98 10.72
CA GLY A 271 -3.50 2.54 10.38
C GLY A 271 -2.52 2.61 11.56
N HIS A 272 -2.55 3.71 12.31
CA HIS A 272 -1.75 3.85 13.54
C HIS A 272 -2.22 2.94 14.68
N CYS A 273 -3.53 2.71 14.80
CA CYS A 273 -4.06 1.67 15.70
C CYS A 273 -3.56 0.27 15.30
N TYR A 274 -3.55 -0.05 13.99
CA TYR A 274 -3.04 -1.33 13.48
C TYR A 274 -1.56 -1.54 13.82
N PHE A 275 -0.71 -0.53 13.62
CA PHE A 275 0.73 -0.67 13.92
C PHE A 275 0.99 -1.01 15.38
N LEU A 276 0.24 -0.40 16.31
CA LEU A 276 0.29 -0.73 17.73
C LEU A 276 -0.18 -2.18 17.99
N ILE A 277 -1.40 -2.55 17.62
CA ILE A 277 -1.98 -3.85 18.00
C ILE A 277 -1.32 -5.04 17.29
N SER A 278 -0.71 -4.81 16.12
CA SER A 278 0.03 -5.83 15.37
C SER A 278 1.47 -6.02 15.86
N GLY A 279 2.01 -5.06 16.63
CA GLY A 279 3.43 -5.02 16.97
C GLY A 279 4.31 -4.87 15.73
N HIS A 280 3.93 -3.97 14.81
CA HIS A 280 4.62 -3.71 13.53
C HIS A 280 4.77 -4.92 12.62
N LYS A 281 3.77 -5.83 12.58
CA LYS A 281 3.79 -7.01 11.69
C LYS A 281 4.09 -6.61 10.24
N THR A 282 5.07 -7.29 9.65
CA THR A 282 5.46 -7.17 8.23
C THR A 282 4.40 -7.74 7.29
N VAL A 283 4.44 -7.27 6.03
CA VAL A 283 3.59 -7.78 4.95
C VAL A 283 4.16 -9.07 4.36
N ASP A 284 3.27 -9.88 3.79
CA ASP A 284 3.64 -10.99 2.92
C ASP A 284 3.91 -10.51 1.49
N ILE A 285 5.01 -11.00 0.91
CA ILE A 285 5.42 -10.79 -0.48
C ILE A 285 5.82 -12.10 -1.17
N SER A 286 5.45 -13.26 -0.61
CA SER A 286 5.80 -14.59 -1.14
C SER A 286 5.14 -14.94 -2.48
N CYS A 287 4.11 -14.19 -2.88
CA CYS A 287 3.49 -14.26 -4.19
C CYS A 287 4.32 -13.61 -5.33
N LEU A 288 5.38 -12.88 -5.01
CA LEU A 288 6.21 -12.19 -6.00
C LEU A 288 7.35 -13.07 -6.53
N SER A 289 7.87 -12.71 -7.70
CA SER A 289 9.04 -13.33 -8.30
C SER A 289 10.31 -13.18 -7.45
N LYS A 290 11.33 -13.98 -7.80
CA LYS A 290 12.64 -13.99 -7.12
C LYS A 290 13.33 -12.60 -7.09
N SER A 291 12.94 -11.67 -7.98
CA SER A 291 13.41 -10.28 -7.96
C SER A 291 13.09 -9.53 -6.65
N PHE A 292 12.12 -10.01 -5.87
CA PHE A 292 11.71 -9.41 -4.59
C PHE A 292 12.10 -10.27 -3.37
N TYR A 293 12.91 -11.32 -3.53
CA TYR A 293 13.24 -12.24 -2.44
C TYR A 293 14.03 -11.58 -1.28
N HIS A 294 14.88 -10.61 -1.60
CA HIS A 294 15.67 -9.83 -0.63
C HIS A 294 15.06 -8.43 -0.35
N GLU A 295 13.87 -8.14 -0.87
CA GLU A 295 13.24 -6.85 -0.68
C GLU A 295 12.56 -6.71 0.70
N ASP A 296 12.44 -5.46 1.13
CA ASP A 296 11.98 -5.07 2.46
C ASP A 296 10.45 -5.28 2.62
N LYS A 297 10.06 -5.82 3.77
CA LYS A 297 8.69 -6.26 4.10
C LYS A 297 8.00 -5.35 5.13
N ASN A 298 8.62 -4.23 5.49
CA ASN A 298 8.01 -3.21 6.33
C ASN A 298 7.02 -2.34 5.52
N PHE A 299 6.06 -1.69 6.16
CA PHE A 299 5.26 -0.66 5.48
C PHE A 299 6.14 0.52 5.05
N THR A 300 5.80 1.18 3.93
CA THR A 300 6.65 2.29 3.44
C THR A 300 6.65 3.47 4.42
N PRO A 301 7.71 4.30 4.46
CA PRO A 301 7.74 5.50 5.32
C PRO A 301 6.60 6.50 5.07
N GLY A 302 5.94 6.48 3.89
CA GLY A 302 4.73 7.26 3.63
C GLY A 302 3.45 6.64 4.21
N GLN A 303 3.42 5.32 4.40
CA GLN A 303 2.31 4.60 5.03
C GLN A 303 2.45 4.52 6.56
N ARG A 304 3.67 4.66 7.09
CA ARG A 304 3.98 4.82 8.52
C ARG A 304 3.85 6.26 9.05
N MET A 305 3.65 7.23 8.17
CA MET A 305 3.76 8.66 8.47
C MET A 305 2.71 9.15 9.49
N PRO A 306 3.05 10.11 10.37
CA PRO A 306 2.08 10.70 11.31
C PRO A 306 0.81 11.19 10.62
N THR A 307 -0.34 10.83 11.20
CA THR A 307 -1.66 11.24 10.67
C THR A 307 -2.21 12.37 11.51
N SER A 308 -2.32 13.54 10.89
CA SER A 308 -2.96 14.73 11.47
C SER A 308 -4.43 14.80 11.04
N VAL A 309 -5.32 15.20 11.96
CA VAL A 309 -6.76 15.37 11.74
C VAL A 309 -7.31 16.54 12.57
N LEU A 310 -8.44 17.08 12.13
CA LEU A 310 -9.24 18.07 12.86
C LEU A 310 -10.53 17.42 13.37
N PHE A 311 -10.70 17.36 14.69
CA PHE A 311 -11.98 17.03 15.32
C PHE A 311 -12.80 18.33 15.42
N ASN A 312 -13.67 18.57 14.45
CA ASN A 312 -14.52 19.77 14.39
C ASN A 312 -15.77 19.59 15.27
N TYR A 313 -15.91 20.40 16.33
CA TYR A 313 -17.03 20.33 17.25
C TYR A 313 -18.21 21.21 16.79
N LYS A 314 -19.39 20.61 16.63
CA LYS A 314 -20.66 21.33 16.40
C LYS A 314 -21.83 20.53 16.99
N ASP A 315 -22.63 21.19 17.81
CA ASP A 315 -23.88 20.67 18.40
C ASP A 315 -23.73 19.33 19.15
N GLY A 316 -22.64 19.14 19.92
CA GLY A 316 -22.37 17.91 20.65
C GLY A 316 -21.76 16.77 19.82
N VAL A 317 -21.56 16.96 18.51
CA VAL A 317 -20.92 15.99 17.61
C VAL A 317 -19.54 16.50 17.19
N TYR A 318 -18.56 15.60 17.19
CA TYR A 318 -17.21 15.81 16.68
C TYR A 318 -17.05 15.16 15.31
N ALA A 319 -17.01 15.97 14.25
CA ALA A 319 -16.77 15.51 12.89
C ALA A 319 -15.27 15.56 12.57
N ILE A 320 -14.68 14.42 12.18
CA ILE A 320 -13.25 14.28 11.92
C ILE A 320 -12.96 14.54 10.45
N ASP A 321 -12.19 15.60 10.19
CA ASP A 321 -11.65 15.95 8.87
C ASP A 321 -10.15 15.60 8.78
N SER A 322 -9.69 15.25 7.58
CA SER A 322 -8.27 15.01 7.27
C SER A 322 -7.48 16.31 7.13
N ASP A 323 -6.30 16.39 7.73
CA ASP A 323 -5.35 17.49 7.55
C ASP A 323 -4.56 17.35 6.24
N SER A 324 -4.74 18.27 5.29
CA SER A 324 -4.21 18.15 3.92
C SER A 324 -3.70 19.47 3.31
N GLU A 325 -2.69 20.06 3.96
CA GLU A 325 -2.21 21.43 3.69
C GLU A 325 -1.61 21.65 2.27
N ASP A 326 -1.00 20.63 1.63
CA ASP A 326 -0.30 20.76 0.32
C ASP A 326 -1.07 20.17 -0.91
N SER A 327 -2.35 19.82 -0.78
CA SER A 327 -3.10 19.05 -1.82
C SER A 327 -3.18 19.71 -3.21
N SER A 328 -3.11 21.05 -3.29
CA SER A 328 -3.14 21.83 -4.54
C SER A 328 -1.87 21.73 -5.39
N LYS A 329 -0.74 21.33 -4.80
CA LYS A 329 0.55 21.14 -5.48
C LYS A 329 0.74 19.71 -6.01
N ASN A 330 -0.13 18.77 -5.61
CA ASN A 330 -0.03 17.36 -5.94
C ASN A 330 -0.98 16.98 -7.10
N VAL A 331 -0.41 16.83 -8.30
CA VAL A 331 -1.10 16.44 -9.54
C VAL A 331 -1.89 15.12 -9.41
N LEU A 332 -1.42 14.17 -8.60
CA LEU A 332 -2.04 12.85 -8.47
C LEU A 332 -3.39 12.90 -7.74
N THR A 333 -3.61 13.90 -6.87
CA THR A 333 -4.90 14.14 -6.20
C THR A 333 -6.01 14.42 -7.23
N TRP A 334 -5.70 15.28 -8.19
CA TRP A 334 -6.62 15.72 -9.24
C TRP A 334 -6.79 14.64 -10.30
N LEU A 335 -5.69 13.99 -10.67
CA LEU A 335 -5.71 12.91 -11.66
C LEU A 335 -6.49 11.69 -11.18
N GLY A 336 -6.50 11.37 -9.88
CA GLY A 336 -7.37 10.33 -9.32
C GLY A 336 -8.85 10.60 -9.58
N THR A 337 -9.29 11.84 -9.37
CA THR A 337 -10.69 12.27 -9.59
C THR A 337 -11.05 12.28 -11.09
N LEU A 338 -10.13 12.71 -11.96
CA LEU A 338 -10.29 12.67 -13.41
C LEU A 338 -10.45 11.22 -13.90
N LEU A 339 -9.56 10.33 -13.46
CA LEU A 339 -9.53 8.93 -13.89
C LEU A 339 -10.71 8.11 -13.35
N GLU A 340 -11.24 8.42 -12.16
CA GLU A 340 -12.50 7.83 -11.66
C GLU A 340 -13.63 7.97 -12.71
N LYS A 341 -13.79 9.17 -13.27
CA LYS A 341 -14.81 9.44 -14.30
C LYS A 341 -14.41 8.88 -15.67
N PHE A 342 -13.12 8.92 -16.03
CA PHE A 342 -12.60 8.33 -17.28
C PHE A 342 -12.78 6.80 -17.39
N LEU A 343 -13.00 6.11 -16.27
CA LEU A 343 -13.23 4.65 -16.23
C LEU A 343 -14.71 4.27 -16.06
N THR A 344 -15.60 5.24 -15.83
CA THR A 344 -17.03 5.00 -15.50
C THR A 344 -18.03 5.72 -16.42
N MET A 345 -17.59 6.70 -17.20
CA MET A 345 -18.40 7.40 -18.20
C MET A 345 -18.12 6.86 -19.61
N SER A 346 -19.06 7.00 -20.54
CA SER A 346 -18.74 6.84 -21.97
C SER A 346 -17.83 7.97 -22.46
N GLU A 347 -17.13 7.74 -23.58
CA GLU A 347 -16.34 8.77 -24.27
C GLU A 347 -17.16 10.04 -24.55
N THR A 348 -18.43 9.89 -24.95
CA THR A 348 -19.33 11.02 -25.20
C THR A 348 -19.67 11.83 -23.96
N GLU A 349 -19.90 11.18 -22.81
CA GLU A 349 -20.19 11.86 -21.54
C GLU A 349 -18.92 12.48 -20.93
N PHE A 350 -17.81 11.73 -20.92
CA PHE A 350 -16.53 12.20 -20.38
C PHE A 350 -16.04 13.45 -21.11
N ASN A 351 -16.17 13.49 -22.44
CA ASN A 351 -15.79 14.66 -23.24
C ASN A 351 -16.57 15.93 -22.85
N MET A 352 -17.76 15.83 -22.24
CA MET A 352 -18.52 16.98 -21.73
C MET A 352 -17.87 17.62 -20.48
N TYR A 353 -16.89 16.95 -19.85
CA TYR A 353 -16.08 17.48 -18.75
C TYR A 353 -14.75 18.09 -19.20
N LEU A 354 -14.42 18.08 -20.50
CA LEU A 354 -13.25 18.79 -21.03
C LEU A 354 -13.55 20.29 -21.21
N ARG A 355 -12.54 21.14 -20.95
CA ARG A 355 -12.63 22.61 -21.09
C ARG A 355 -12.89 23.06 -22.52
N SER A 356 -12.53 22.24 -23.51
CA SER A 356 -12.82 22.43 -24.93
C SER A 356 -14.32 22.29 -25.27
N SER A 357 -15.06 21.53 -24.47
CA SER A 357 -16.51 21.35 -24.64
C SER A 357 -17.27 22.53 -24.02
N PRO A 358 -18.43 22.94 -24.62
CA PRO A 358 -19.28 23.98 -24.07
C PRO A 358 -19.66 23.73 -22.60
N PRO A 359 -19.94 24.77 -21.80
CA PRO A 359 -20.46 24.61 -20.46
C PRO A 359 -21.73 23.74 -20.45
N LEU A 360 -21.79 22.81 -19.49
CA LEU A 360 -23.03 22.11 -19.18
C LEU A 360 -24.12 23.13 -18.82
N LYS A 361 -25.36 22.84 -19.20
CA LYS A 361 -26.50 23.52 -18.57
C LYS A 361 -26.57 23.08 -17.13
N ASP A 362 -26.78 24.02 -16.23
CA ASP A 362 -27.07 23.72 -14.82
C ASP A 362 -28.51 23.21 -14.72
N GLU A 363 -28.69 21.90 -14.91
CA GLU A 363 -29.98 21.21 -14.81
C GLU A 363 -30.39 20.99 -13.34
N GLY A 364 -29.58 21.41 -12.37
CA GLY A 364 -29.94 21.47 -10.95
C GLY A 364 -30.15 20.11 -10.28
N ASP A 365 -29.30 19.11 -10.57
CA ASP A 365 -29.37 17.82 -9.89
C ASP A 365 -29.04 17.96 -8.39
N LEU A 366 -30.07 17.83 -7.55
CA LEU A 366 -29.99 17.90 -6.10
C LEU A 366 -29.59 16.56 -5.44
N MET A 367 -29.44 15.48 -6.20
CA MET A 367 -28.99 14.20 -5.67
C MET A 367 -27.52 14.26 -5.27
N ARG A 368 -27.20 13.70 -4.10
CA ARG A 368 -25.81 13.62 -3.61
C ARG A 368 -25.07 12.48 -4.31
N GLU A 369 -23.73 12.53 -4.32
CA GLU A 369 -22.92 11.39 -4.76
C GLU A 369 -23.25 10.13 -3.93
N ALA A 370 -22.96 8.95 -4.49
CA ALA A 370 -23.31 7.69 -3.86
C ALA A 370 -22.52 7.44 -2.57
N TYR A 371 -23.17 7.62 -1.41
CA TYR A 371 -22.58 7.36 -0.10
C TYR A 371 -23.21 6.15 0.61
N ARG A 372 -22.37 5.30 1.23
CA ARG A 372 -22.77 4.42 2.34
C ARG A 372 -22.59 5.16 3.65
N TYR A 373 -23.56 5.03 4.54
CA TYR A 373 -23.44 5.39 5.95
C TYR A 373 -23.56 4.14 6.84
N ALA A 374 -22.74 4.06 7.88
CA ALA A 374 -22.75 2.97 8.86
C ALA A 374 -22.43 3.50 10.27
N LYS A 375 -22.84 2.78 11.32
CA LYS A 375 -22.52 3.09 12.73
C LYS A 375 -21.74 1.98 13.43
N SER A 376 -20.97 2.37 14.44
CA SER A 376 -20.37 1.50 15.45
C SER A 376 -20.94 1.86 16.85
N ASP A 377 -20.20 1.70 17.95
CA ASP A 377 -20.64 2.12 19.29
C ASP A 377 -20.69 3.66 19.43
N LYS A 378 -19.71 4.37 18.88
CA LYS A 378 -19.51 5.82 19.08
C LYS A 378 -19.40 6.64 17.80
N PHE A 379 -19.13 5.99 16.66
CA PHE A 379 -19.06 6.66 15.34
C PHE A 379 -20.34 6.48 14.51
N VAL A 380 -20.59 7.47 13.65
CA VAL A 380 -21.12 7.23 12.29
C VAL A 380 -19.98 7.44 11.28
N MET A 381 -19.87 6.54 10.30
CA MET A 381 -18.85 6.55 9.26
C MET A 381 -19.50 6.68 7.88
N ARG A 382 -18.83 7.39 6.97
CA ARG A 382 -19.21 7.53 5.56
C ARG A 382 -18.15 6.94 4.62
N SER A 383 -18.57 6.17 3.63
CA SER A 383 -17.76 5.92 2.42
C SER A 383 -18.46 6.50 1.19
N GLN A 384 -17.68 7.04 0.26
CA GLN A 384 -18.10 7.14 -1.14
C GLN A 384 -18.07 5.74 -1.77
N LEU A 385 -18.93 5.50 -2.75
CA LEU A 385 -19.05 4.24 -3.48
C LEU A 385 -18.73 4.52 -4.95
N ASP A 386 -17.56 4.06 -5.41
CA ASP A 386 -17.01 4.48 -6.70
C ASP A 386 -17.52 3.62 -7.88
N GLY A 387 -17.79 2.32 -7.66
CA GLY A 387 -18.29 1.41 -8.69
C GLY A 387 -19.15 0.26 -8.15
N VAL A 388 -20.01 -0.34 -8.98
CA VAL A 388 -20.82 -1.53 -8.64
C VAL A 388 -20.95 -2.51 -9.81
N ASP A 389 -20.88 -3.80 -9.49
CA ASP A 389 -21.30 -4.90 -10.38
C ASP A 389 -21.99 -6.00 -9.56
N ARG A 390 -23.25 -6.30 -9.88
CA ARG A 390 -24.08 -7.28 -9.14
C ARG A 390 -23.63 -8.74 -9.29
N ARG A 391 -22.62 -9.02 -10.12
CA ARG A 391 -22.00 -10.34 -10.26
C ARG A 391 -20.88 -10.58 -9.25
N LEU A 392 -20.35 -9.52 -8.62
CA LEU A 392 -19.38 -9.63 -7.52
C LEU A 392 -20.08 -10.04 -6.21
N PRO A 393 -19.36 -10.65 -5.25
CA PRO A 393 -19.90 -11.00 -3.94
C PRO A 393 -20.46 -9.83 -3.10
N GLY A 394 -21.19 -10.19 -2.04
CA GLY A 394 -21.67 -9.25 -1.04
C GLY A 394 -22.67 -8.22 -1.59
N THR A 395 -22.25 -6.96 -1.62
CA THR A 395 -23.02 -5.83 -2.17
C THR A 395 -22.82 -5.65 -3.68
N GLY A 396 -21.80 -6.30 -4.26
CA GLY A 396 -21.30 -6.02 -5.60
C GLY A 396 -20.54 -4.69 -5.74
N VAL A 397 -20.39 -3.90 -4.67
CA VAL A 397 -19.78 -2.57 -4.72
C VAL A 397 -18.25 -2.69 -4.58
N PHE A 398 -17.50 -1.88 -5.31
CA PHE A 398 -16.04 -1.82 -5.24
C PHE A 398 -15.53 -0.37 -5.29
N ASP A 399 -14.26 -0.25 -4.92
CA ASP A 399 -13.52 1.01 -4.83
C ASP A 399 -12.69 1.23 -6.11
N ILE A 400 -12.64 2.44 -6.66
CA ILE A 400 -11.84 2.72 -7.88
C ILE A 400 -10.55 3.42 -7.46
N LYS A 401 -9.41 2.83 -7.80
CA LYS A 401 -8.09 3.36 -7.45
C LYS A 401 -7.15 3.39 -8.64
N THR A 402 -6.22 4.34 -8.59
CA THR A 402 -5.28 4.60 -9.68
C THR A 402 -3.86 4.52 -9.17
N ARG A 403 -2.95 4.07 -10.04
CA ARG A 403 -1.56 3.79 -9.69
C ARG A 403 -0.61 4.43 -10.67
N ALA A 404 -0.15 5.62 -10.31
CA ALA A 404 0.99 6.25 -10.93
C ALA A 404 2.25 5.39 -10.74
N CYS A 405 3.03 5.23 -11.81
CA CYS A 405 4.28 4.46 -11.78
C CYS A 405 5.34 5.05 -10.84
N LEU A 406 6.26 4.19 -10.40
CA LEU A 406 7.29 4.45 -9.39
C LEU A 406 8.04 5.79 -9.54
N PRO A 407 8.54 6.21 -10.73
CA PRO A 407 9.26 7.49 -10.85
C PRO A 407 8.41 8.69 -10.41
N ILE A 408 7.14 8.71 -10.80
CA ILE A 408 6.20 9.81 -10.52
C ILE A 408 5.87 9.88 -9.03
N ARG A 409 5.74 8.71 -8.37
CA ARG A 409 5.54 8.62 -6.91
C ARG A 409 6.78 9.03 -6.09
N MET A 410 7.98 8.85 -6.65
CA MET A 410 9.25 9.18 -6.00
C MET A 410 9.73 10.60 -6.28
N ASP A 411 9.22 11.25 -7.34
CA ASP A 411 9.70 12.54 -7.83
C ASP A 411 8.57 13.36 -8.49
N ILE A 412 7.63 13.78 -7.64
CA ILE A 412 6.29 14.24 -8.06
C ILE A 412 6.28 15.60 -8.78
N LEU A 413 7.27 16.48 -8.56
CA LEU A 413 7.39 17.73 -9.31
C LEU A 413 7.93 17.50 -10.74
N ASN A 414 8.50 16.33 -11.00
CA ASN A 414 9.05 15.93 -12.30
C ASN A 414 8.08 14.99 -13.04
N TRP A 415 6.79 15.03 -12.73
CA TRP A 415 5.78 14.13 -13.31
C TRP A 415 5.76 14.18 -14.85
N GLU A 416 5.96 15.34 -15.47
CA GLU A 416 6.03 15.46 -16.94
C GLU A 416 7.25 14.76 -17.56
N GLU A 417 8.41 14.74 -16.89
CA GLU A 417 9.57 13.95 -17.35
C GLU A 417 9.32 12.45 -17.09
N ASN A 418 8.91 12.14 -15.87
CA ASN A 418 8.66 10.79 -15.38
C ASN A 418 7.49 10.09 -16.08
N SER A 419 6.61 10.82 -16.77
CA SER A 419 5.58 10.30 -17.67
C SER A 419 6.12 9.62 -18.94
N GLY A 420 7.44 9.63 -19.14
CA GLY A 420 8.09 8.78 -20.14
C GLY A 420 8.30 7.33 -19.69
N TYR A 421 8.13 7.00 -18.41
CA TYR A 421 8.34 5.64 -17.90
C TYR A 421 7.26 4.66 -18.41
N VAL A 422 7.67 3.46 -18.83
CA VAL A 422 6.78 2.47 -19.46
C VAL A 422 6.73 1.18 -18.65
N LEU A 423 5.55 0.57 -18.49
CA LEU A 423 5.44 -0.82 -18.07
C LEU A 423 5.63 -1.72 -19.30
N LYS A 424 6.69 -2.52 -19.32
CA LYS A 424 7.10 -3.40 -20.42
C LYS A 424 6.82 -4.88 -20.14
N SER A 425 6.51 -5.24 -18.89
CA SER A 425 6.40 -6.61 -18.41
C SER A 425 5.35 -6.78 -17.32
N THR A 426 4.88 -8.02 -17.09
CA THR A 426 4.06 -8.35 -15.91
C THR A 426 4.92 -8.53 -14.66
N GLN A 427 6.03 -9.26 -14.77
CA GLN A 427 6.99 -9.57 -13.70
C GLN A 427 8.34 -8.87 -13.92
N GLY A 428 9.03 -8.49 -12.85
CA GLY A 428 10.32 -7.80 -12.88
C GLY A 428 10.46 -6.71 -11.81
N PHE A 429 11.68 -6.19 -11.61
CA PHE A 429 11.97 -5.23 -10.53
C PHE A 429 11.67 -3.75 -10.87
N TYR A 430 11.68 -3.42 -12.16
CA TYR A 430 11.32 -2.13 -12.75
C TYR A 430 10.55 -2.39 -14.05
N GLU A 431 9.82 -1.39 -14.54
CA GLU A 431 9.07 -1.46 -15.82
C GLU A 431 8.10 -2.65 -15.86
N SER A 432 7.51 -2.96 -14.69
CA SER A 432 6.64 -4.12 -14.47
C SER A 432 5.43 -3.78 -13.60
N PHE A 433 4.31 -4.48 -13.81
CA PHE A 433 3.16 -4.42 -12.90
C PHE A 433 3.48 -5.02 -11.52
N GLU A 434 4.27 -6.08 -11.46
CA GLU A 434 4.74 -6.70 -10.22
C GLU A 434 5.46 -5.70 -9.31
N ARG A 435 6.23 -4.76 -9.87
CA ARG A 435 6.85 -3.70 -9.07
C ARG A 435 5.83 -2.75 -8.45
N GLU A 436 4.81 -2.38 -9.22
CA GLU A 436 3.75 -1.51 -8.70
C GLU A 436 2.91 -2.22 -7.64
N TYR A 437 2.63 -3.51 -7.83
CA TYR A 437 1.92 -4.38 -6.88
C TYR A 437 2.73 -4.62 -5.58
N TYR A 438 4.04 -4.89 -5.66
CA TYR A 438 4.94 -4.91 -4.50
C TYR A 438 4.86 -3.61 -3.67
N ASP A 439 5.04 -2.47 -4.33
CA ASP A 439 4.94 -1.18 -3.67
C ASP A 439 3.50 -0.95 -3.14
N LEU A 440 2.44 -1.46 -3.80
CA LEU A 440 1.03 -1.33 -3.36
C LEU A 440 0.75 -2.05 -2.04
N ILE A 441 1.20 -3.30 -1.90
CA ILE A 441 1.10 -4.07 -0.65
C ILE A 441 1.68 -3.24 0.51
N ARG A 442 2.86 -2.66 0.30
CA ARG A 442 3.61 -1.92 1.32
C ARG A 442 3.08 -0.51 1.61
N SER A 443 2.35 0.11 0.66
CA SER A 443 1.99 1.55 0.72
C SER A 443 0.50 1.86 0.79
N ALA A 444 -0.36 0.96 0.32
CA ALA A 444 -1.77 1.25 0.05
C ALA A 444 -2.75 0.25 0.64
N PHE A 445 -2.44 -1.06 0.59
CA PHE A 445 -3.40 -2.12 0.97
C PHE A 445 -4.02 -1.95 2.35
N LEU A 446 -3.27 -1.50 3.36
CA LEU A 446 -3.82 -1.27 4.71
C LEU A 446 -4.87 -0.14 4.75
N LYS A 447 -4.72 0.89 3.90
CA LYS A 447 -5.75 1.94 3.74
C LYS A 447 -6.92 1.44 2.91
N TYR A 448 -6.65 0.72 1.82
CA TYR A 448 -7.68 0.16 0.94
C TYR A 448 -8.57 -0.84 1.68
N GLY A 449 -8.03 -1.82 2.40
CA GLY A 449 -8.80 -2.78 3.20
C GLY A 449 -9.69 -2.12 4.26
N PHE A 450 -9.21 -1.04 4.92
CA PHE A 450 -10.05 -0.26 5.84
C PHE A 450 -11.10 0.60 5.11
N GLN A 451 -10.79 1.17 3.95
CA GLN A 451 -11.78 1.87 3.10
C GLN A 451 -12.88 0.90 2.65
N VAL A 452 -12.51 -0.26 2.11
CA VAL A 452 -13.40 -1.31 1.61
C VAL A 452 -14.33 -1.84 2.72
N ARG A 453 -13.83 -2.08 3.94
CA ARG A 453 -14.68 -2.48 5.10
C ARG A 453 -15.61 -1.36 5.59
N ILE A 454 -15.19 -0.09 5.54
CA ILE A 454 -16.07 1.06 5.80
C ILE A 454 -17.07 1.29 4.65
N GLY A 455 -16.75 0.87 3.43
CA GLY A 455 -17.64 0.88 2.26
C GLY A 455 -18.59 -0.32 2.15
N ASN A 456 -18.34 -1.42 2.86
CA ASN A 456 -18.96 -2.74 2.60
C ASN A 456 -18.83 -3.12 1.12
N MET A 457 -17.61 -2.95 0.62
CA MET A 457 -17.17 -3.26 -0.73
C MET A 457 -16.53 -4.65 -0.78
N ASP A 458 -16.49 -5.26 -1.96
CA ASP A 458 -15.85 -6.56 -2.23
C ASP A 458 -14.32 -6.43 -2.44
N GLY A 459 -13.86 -5.33 -3.01
CA GLY A 459 -12.45 -5.13 -3.35
C GLY A 459 -12.19 -3.77 -4.00
N VAL A 460 -11.03 -3.67 -4.66
CA VAL A 460 -10.62 -2.46 -5.40
C VAL A 460 -10.21 -2.81 -6.83
N ILE A 461 -10.60 -1.98 -7.81
CA ILE A 461 -9.98 -2.00 -9.14
C ILE A 461 -8.84 -0.98 -9.20
N VAL A 462 -7.69 -1.41 -9.69
CA VAL A 462 -6.47 -0.59 -9.84
C VAL A 462 -6.16 -0.35 -11.30
N ALA A 463 -6.17 0.90 -11.73
CA ALA A 463 -5.72 1.33 -13.06
C ALA A 463 -4.28 1.86 -13.01
N TYR A 464 -3.36 1.28 -13.80
CA TYR A 464 -1.93 1.61 -13.78
C TYR A 464 -1.55 2.57 -14.91
N HIS A 465 -0.87 3.68 -14.57
CA HIS A 465 -0.56 4.74 -15.52
C HIS A 465 0.79 5.43 -15.27
N ASN A 466 1.32 6.11 -16.29
CA ASN A 466 2.43 7.06 -16.15
C ASN A 466 1.95 8.53 -16.24
N THR A 467 0.66 8.78 -15.98
CA THR A 467 -0.02 10.09 -16.08
C THR A 467 -0.16 10.68 -17.49
N ALA A 468 0.55 10.17 -18.50
CA ALA A 468 0.30 10.47 -19.91
C ALA A 468 -0.43 9.32 -20.63
N LYS A 469 -0.12 8.07 -20.27
CA LYS A 469 -0.73 6.84 -20.79
C LYS A 469 -1.18 5.88 -19.69
N MET A 470 -2.19 5.08 -20.03
CA MET A 470 -2.70 3.95 -19.27
C MET A 470 -2.06 2.64 -19.77
N PHE A 471 -1.69 1.74 -18.86
CA PHE A 471 -1.05 0.46 -19.22
C PHE A 471 -1.95 -0.75 -19.05
N GLY A 472 -2.89 -0.70 -18.11
CA GLY A 472 -3.70 -1.86 -17.75
C GLY A 472 -4.34 -1.78 -16.37
N PHE A 473 -5.03 -2.84 -16.01
CA PHE A 473 -5.97 -2.89 -14.88
C PHE A 473 -5.84 -4.21 -14.10
N GLN A 474 -6.01 -4.16 -12.78
CA GLN A 474 -6.09 -5.35 -11.92
C GLN A 474 -7.25 -5.19 -10.95
N TYR A 475 -8.07 -6.23 -10.75
CA TYR A 475 -8.97 -6.30 -9.60
C TYR A 475 -8.26 -6.97 -8.43
N ILE A 476 -8.41 -6.40 -7.23
CA ILE A 476 -7.76 -6.85 -6.00
C ILE A 476 -8.86 -7.02 -4.93
N PRO A 477 -9.35 -8.26 -4.72
CA PRO A 477 -10.35 -8.57 -3.70
C PRO A 477 -9.86 -8.27 -2.29
N LEU A 478 -10.80 -8.08 -1.36
CA LEU A 478 -10.51 -7.83 0.05
C LEU A 478 -9.71 -8.99 0.68
N GLU A 479 -9.98 -10.23 0.28
CA GLU A 479 -9.26 -11.44 0.72
C GLU A 479 -7.80 -11.44 0.26
N GLU A 480 -7.50 -10.90 -0.92
CA GLU A 480 -6.12 -10.80 -1.41
C GLU A 480 -5.33 -9.80 -0.56
N MET A 481 -5.93 -8.64 -0.24
CA MET A 481 -5.33 -7.66 0.66
C MET A 481 -5.14 -8.22 2.07
N ASP A 482 -6.14 -8.93 2.62
CA ASP A 482 -6.06 -9.59 3.92
C ASP A 482 -4.92 -10.60 4.00
N GLN A 483 -4.75 -11.44 2.97
CA GLN A 483 -3.66 -12.42 2.92
C GLN A 483 -2.28 -11.74 2.94
N ARG A 484 -2.11 -10.63 2.19
CA ARG A 484 -0.83 -9.90 2.14
C ARG A 484 -0.54 -9.12 3.43
N LEU A 485 -1.57 -8.62 4.12
CA LEU A 485 -1.42 -7.82 5.35
C LEU A 485 -1.37 -8.68 6.62
N PHE A 486 -2.40 -9.49 6.83
CA PHE A 486 -2.72 -10.14 8.10
C PHE A 486 -2.35 -11.62 8.10
N GLY A 487 -2.60 -12.32 7.00
CA GLY A 487 -2.23 -13.73 6.79
C GLY A 487 -3.37 -14.55 6.17
N PRO A 488 -3.16 -15.86 5.93
CA PRO A 488 -4.12 -16.72 5.23
C PRO A 488 -5.34 -17.13 6.07
N GLU A 489 -5.39 -16.79 7.36
CA GLU A 489 -6.48 -17.17 8.27
C GLU A 489 -7.78 -16.43 7.91
N PRO A 490 -8.88 -17.14 7.59
CA PRO A 490 -10.16 -16.51 7.25
C PRO A 490 -10.69 -15.58 8.36
N GLY A 491 -11.15 -14.39 7.99
CA GLY A 491 -11.64 -13.38 8.92
C GLY A 491 -10.56 -12.68 9.76
N ALA A 492 -9.27 -12.86 9.44
CA ALA A 492 -8.19 -12.15 10.13
C ALA A 492 -8.33 -10.61 10.01
N GLY A 493 -8.65 -10.08 8.82
CA GLY A 493 -8.85 -8.65 8.63
C GLY A 493 -10.09 -8.09 9.32
N ASP A 494 -11.17 -8.87 9.44
CA ASP A 494 -12.35 -8.46 10.21
C ASP A 494 -12.05 -8.32 11.71
N ARG A 495 -11.33 -9.28 12.29
CA ARG A 495 -10.88 -9.18 13.69
C ARG A 495 -9.91 -8.01 13.90
N VAL A 496 -8.98 -7.79 12.96
CA VAL A 496 -8.08 -6.63 13.00
C VAL A 496 -8.87 -5.32 12.92
N PHE A 497 -9.84 -5.22 12.01
CA PHE A 497 -10.68 -4.03 11.84
C PHE A 497 -11.56 -3.78 13.07
N GLU A 498 -12.16 -4.82 13.65
CA GLU A 498 -12.87 -4.77 14.95
C GLU A 498 -11.98 -4.15 16.04
N LYS A 499 -10.76 -4.68 16.24
CA LYS A 499 -9.85 -4.18 17.27
C LYS A 499 -9.39 -2.75 16.99
N CYS A 500 -9.09 -2.39 15.73
CA CYS A 500 -8.71 -1.02 15.36
C CYS A 500 -9.84 -0.01 15.61
N VAL A 501 -11.07 -0.33 15.20
CA VAL A 501 -12.23 0.56 15.42
C VAL A 501 -12.54 0.67 16.91
N THR A 502 -12.61 -0.44 17.64
CA THR A 502 -12.96 -0.42 19.07
C THR A 502 -11.87 0.26 19.91
N LEU A 503 -10.59 0.10 19.54
CA LEU A 503 -9.49 0.85 20.19
C LEU A 503 -9.58 2.35 19.90
N LEU A 504 -9.90 2.74 18.66
CA LEU A 504 -10.15 4.15 18.32
C LEU A 504 -11.34 4.70 19.12
N GLU A 505 -12.40 3.92 19.34
CA GLU A 505 -13.54 4.27 20.21
C GLU A 505 -13.19 4.36 21.70
N CYS A 506 -12.15 3.67 22.17
CA CYS A 506 -11.57 3.90 23.49
C CYS A 506 -10.75 5.20 23.56
N ILE A 507 -10.10 5.59 22.46
CA ILE A 507 -9.17 6.73 22.39
C ILE A 507 -9.86 8.08 22.15
N VAL A 508 -10.82 8.17 21.21
CA VAL A 508 -11.40 9.48 20.84
C VAL A 508 -12.16 10.23 21.94
N PRO A 509 -12.81 9.59 22.94
CA PRO A 509 -13.36 10.30 24.10
C PRO A 509 -12.29 10.98 24.95
N GLU A 510 -11.07 10.43 24.97
CA GLU A 510 -9.96 10.96 25.75
C GLU A 510 -9.32 12.16 25.07
N ILE A 511 -9.18 12.12 23.73
CA ILE A 511 -8.74 13.25 22.90
C ILE A 511 -9.63 14.49 23.13
N VAL A 512 -10.95 14.33 23.06
CA VAL A 512 -11.88 15.45 23.28
C VAL A 512 -12.02 15.79 24.77
N GLY A 513 -11.74 14.84 25.66
CA GLY A 513 -11.64 15.06 27.11
C GLY A 513 -10.47 15.96 27.51
N CYS A 514 -9.41 16.07 26.70
CA CYS A 514 -8.33 17.03 26.93
C CYS A 514 -8.81 18.49 26.83
N PHE A 515 -9.75 18.77 25.91
CA PHE A 515 -10.28 20.12 25.63
C PHE A 515 -11.79 20.03 25.30
N PRO A 516 -12.68 19.93 26.31
CA PRO A 516 -14.10 19.65 26.10
C PRO A 516 -14.85 20.75 25.35
N ASN A 517 -15.85 20.36 24.55
CA ASN A 517 -16.80 21.23 23.84
C ASN A 517 -16.18 22.29 22.90
N GLN A 518 -14.97 22.03 22.38
CA GLN A 518 -14.31 22.85 21.36
C GLN A 518 -13.61 21.96 20.33
N SER A 519 -13.30 22.53 19.16
CA SER A 519 -12.57 21.80 18.11
C SER A 519 -11.12 21.56 18.50
N VAL A 520 -10.55 20.40 18.16
CA VAL A 520 -9.14 20.07 18.44
C VAL A 520 -8.39 19.57 17.21
N LYS A 521 -7.16 20.05 17.02
CA LYS A 521 -6.19 19.47 16.09
C LYS A 521 -5.45 18.34 16.79
N CYS A 522 -5.30 17.21 16.11
CA CYS A 522 -4.77 15.99 16.69
C CYS A 522 -3.83 15.27 15.72
N THR A 523 -2.64 14.84 16.17
CA THR A 523 -1.69 14.04 15.37
C THR A 523 -1.40 12.70 16.05
N PHE A 524 -1.65 11.60 15.33
CA PHE A 524 -1.35 10.22 15.75
C PHE A 524 -0.02 9.75 15.15
N GLU A 525 0.82 9.10 15.96
CA GLU A 525 2.01 8.39 15.51
C GLU A 525 2.30 7.12 16.33
N CYS A 526 2.32 5.97 15.67
CA CYS A 526 2.98 4.75 16.15
C CYS A 526 4.31 4.56 15.39
N GLU A 527 5.37 5.18 15.94
CA GLU A 527 6.74 5.16 15.39
C GLU A 527 7.23 3.72 15.17
N GLU A 528 8.07 3.50 14.15
CA GLU A 528 8.47 2.16 13.74
C GLU A 528 9.29 1.45 14.83
N ASN A 529 8.83 0.25 15.22
CA ASN A 529 9.33 -0.53 16.37
C ASN A 529 9.01 0.06 17.77
N SER A 530 8.17 1.09 17.87
CA SER A 530 7.60 1.55 19.14
C SER A 530 6.70 0.49 19.78
N THR A 531 6.48 0.60 21.10
CA THR A 531 5.39 -0.12 21.81
C THR A 531 4.24 0.81 22.21
N GLU A 532 4.30 2.06 21.73
CA GLU A 532 3.37 3.14 22.04
C GLU A 532 2.83 3.80 20.77
N LEU A 533 1.53 4.09 20.79
CA LEU A 533 0.89 5.08 19.93
C LEU A 533 0.89 6.41 20.70
N ASN A 534 1.63 7.39 20.20
CA ASN A 534 1.62 8.75 20.71
C ASN A 534 0.56 9.58 19.99
N ILE A 535 -0.17 10.38 20.75
CA ILE A 535 -1.24 11.24 20.23
C ILE A 535 -1.05 12.64 20.81
N PHE A 536 -0.82 13.62 19.95
CA PHE A 536 -0.64 15.01 20.32
C PHE A 536 -1.92 15.79 20.05
N ILE A 537 -2.46 16.47 21.06
CA ILE A 537 -3.73 17.21 20.99
C ILE A 537 -3.49 18.67 21.38
N GLN A 538 -4.05 19.59 20.59
CA GLN A 538 -4.13 21.02 20.91
C GLN A 538 -5.49 21.58 20.46
N PRO A 539 -5.99 22.70 21.04
CA PRO A 539 -7.15 23.40 20.50
C PRO A 539 -6.94 23.76 19.03
N ALA A 540 -8.00 23.63 18.22
CA ALA A 540 -7.94 24.06 16.83
C ALA A 540 -7.95 25.60 16.72
N ASP A 541 -8.75 26.23 17.58
CA ASP A 541 -8.89 27.67 17.74
C ASP A 541 -8.21 28.07 19.06
N TRP A 542 -7.16 28.90 18.99
CA TRP A 542 -6.45 29.40 20.18
C TRP A 542 -6.01 30.85 19.99
N THR A 543 -6.24 31.68 21.00
CA THR A 543 -5.74 33.06 21.07
C THR A 543 -4.53 33.11 22.01
N PRO A 544 -3.33 33.48 21.53
CA PRO A 544 -2.15 33.68 22.38
C PRO A 544 -2.40 34.72 23.48
N THR A 545 -1.83 34.49 24.65
CA THR A 545 -1.83 35.45 25.77
C THR A 545 -0.40 35.90 26.09
N GLU A 546 -0.25 36.96 26.89
CA GLU A 546 1.08 37.43 27.35
C GLU A 546 1.84 36.36 28.14
N GLU A 547 1.12 35.51 28.87
CA GLU A 547 1.66 34.39 29.65
C GLU A 547 1.88 33.12 28.81
N GLN A 548 1.10 32.92 27.74
CA GLN A 548 1.11 31.71 26.91
C GLN A 548 1.02 32.02 25.40
N THR A 549 2.19 32.20 24.79
CA THR A 549 2.35 32.58 23.37
C THR A 549 2.14 31.44 22.37
N LYS A 550 2.32 30.17 22.78
CA LYS A 550 2.06 28.96 21.98
C LYS A 550 0.83 28.20 22.54
N PRO A 551 -0.04 27.60 21.69
CA PRO A 551 -1.22 26.87 22.15
C PRO A 551 -0.87 25.74 23.14
N PRO A 552 -1.70 25.45 24.16
CA PRO A 552 -1.48 24.36 25.10
C PRO A 552 -1.56 23.02 24.37
N MET A 553 -0.67 22.10 24.72
CA MET A 553 -0.58 20.79 24.06
C MET A 553 -0.61 19.67 25.09
N ARG A 554 -1.24 18.55 24.73
CA ARG A 554 -1.28 17.31 25.52
C ARG A 554 -0.72 16.18 24.69
N GLN A 555 0.01 15.26 25.31
CA GLN A 555 0.48 14.03 24.69
C GLN A 555 -0.14 12.85 25.44
N LEU A 556 -0.92 12.03 24.75
CA LEU A 556 -1.43 10.77 25.27
C LEU A 556 -0.56 9.63 24.71
N ALA A 557 -0.06 8.77 25.57
CA ALA A 557 0.71 7.59 25.21
C ALA A 557 -0.13 6.32 25.45
N ILE A 558 -0.44 5.58 24.38
CA ILE A 558 -1.28 4.38 24.44
C ILE A 558 -0.42 3.14 24.14
N ARG A 559 -0.45 2.17 25.07
CA ARG A 559 0.13 0.83 24.90
C ARG A 559 -1.00 -0.19 24.75
N ALA A 560 -0.73 -1.29 24.04
CA ALA A 560 -1.66 -2.41 23.94
C ALA A 560 -0.93 -3.77 24.03
N GLN A 561 -1.55 -4.75 24.69
CA GLN A 561 -1.07 -6.12 24.86
C GLN A 561 -2.17 -7.09 24.43
N SER A 562 -1.85 -7.98 23.49
CA SER A 562 -2.79 -9.01 23.02
C SER A 562 -2.74 -10.25 23.89
N PHE A 563 -3.91 -10.87 24.08
CA PHE A 563 -4.08 -12.16 24.75
C PHE A 563 -4.84 -13.11 23.83
N LEU A 564 -4.48 -14.39 23.86
CA LEU A 564 -5.30 -15.49 23.37
C LEU A 564 -5.69 -16.31 24.59
N ASP A 565 -7.00 -16.40 24.85
CA ASP A 565 -7.54 -16.75 26.17
C ASP A 565 -6.89 -15.89 27.29
N GLU A 566 -6.19 -16.54 28.22
CA GLU A 566 -5.48 -15.93 29.35
C GLU A 566 -3.97 -15.72 29.08
N SER A 567 -3.48 -16.09 27.88
CA SER A 567 -2.05 -16.10 27.56
C SER A 567 -1.62 -14.84 26.79
N PRO A 568 -0.67 -14.03 27.30
CA PRO A 568 -0.16 -12.88 26.55
C PRO A 568 0.67 -13.32 25.35
N VAL A 569 0.42 -12.73 24.19
CA VAL A 569 1.11 -13.04 22.92
C VAL A 569 1.54 -11.76 22.19
N SER A 570 2.42 -11.88 21.20
CA SER A 570 2.71 -10.76 20.29
C SER A 570 1.51 -10.46 19.39
N GLY A 571 1.35 -9.20 18.97
CA GLY A 571 0.30 -8.79 18.04
C GLY A 571 0.29 -9.61 16.75
N ALA A 572 1.47 -9.85 16.17
CA ALA A 572 1.62 -10.72 14.99
C ALA A 572 1.09 -12.15 15.20
N ARG A 573 1.25 -12.75 16.40
CA ARG A 573 0.66 -14.07 16.74
C ARG A 573 -0.84 -13.99 17.01
N ALA A 574 -1.33 -12.89 17.59
CA ALA A 574 -2.77 -12.69 17.78
C ALA A 574 -3.51 -12.55 16.45
N ILE A 575 -2.96 -11.81 15.49
CA ILE A 575 -3.53 -11.66 14.14
C ILE A 575 -3.53 -12.99 13.38
N THR A 576 -2.45 -13.78 13.51
CA THR A 576 -2.30 -15.12 12.92
C THR A 576 -2.81 -16.25 13.83
N SER A 577 -3.68 -15.93 14.80
CA SER A 577 -4.48 -16.93 15.52
C SER A 577 -5.61 -17.42 14.63
N SER A 578 -6.04 -18.67 14.80
CA SER A 578 -7.22 -19.17 14.11
C SER A 578 -8.49 -18.77 14.86
N ALA A 579 -9.65 -18.78 14.18
CA ALA A 579 -10.92 -18.32 14.74
C ALA A 579 -11.37 -18.89 16.12
N PRO A 580 -11.06 -20.13 16.54
CA PRO A 580 -11.46 -20.62 17.87
C PRO A 580 -10.67 -20.04 19.05
N GLU A 581 -9.53 -19.36 18.82
CA GLU A 581 -8.75 -18.71 19.88
C GLU A 581 -9.29 -17.28 20.12
N PRO A 582 -9.94 -16.98 21.26
CA PRO A 582 -10.53 -15.66 21.49
C PRO A 582 -9.45 -14.61 21.73
N TRP A 583 -9.36 -13.64 20.81
CA TRP A 583 -8.43 -12.52 20.90
C TRP A 583 -9.01 -11.36 21.72
N THR A 584 -8.52 -11.23 22.95
CA THR A 584 -8.76 -10.06 23.80
C THR A 584 -7.56 -9.13 23.76
N LEU A 585 -7.81 -7.82 23.65
CA LEU A 585 -6.78 -6.78 23.68
C LEU A 585 -6.90 -5.95 24.96
N HIS A 586 -5.86 -5.95 25.79
CA HIS A 586 -5.70 -5.00 26.89
C HIS A 586 -5.05 -3.73 26.36
N TRP A 587 -5.57 -2.56 26.75
CA TRP A 587 -4.98 -1.27 26.42
C TRP A 587 -4.80 -0.44 27.68
N THR A 588 -3.73 0.37 27.70
CA THR A 588 -3.47 1.35 28.75
C THR A 588 -3.11 2.69 28.14
N LEU A 589 -3.71 3.76 28.64
CA LEU A 589 -3.43 5.15 28.26
C LEU A 589 -2.81 5.89 29.45
N ALA A 590 -1.75 6.65 29.19
CA ALA A 590 -1.16 7.61 30.11
C ALA A 590 -1.20 9.02 29.50
N ASP A 591 -1.42 10.02 30.35
CA ASP A 591 -1.29 11.44 30.00
C ASP A 591 0.16 11.87 30.31
N VAL A 592 0.82 12.50 29.35
CA VAL A 592 2.18 13.04 29.49
C VAL A 592 2.05 14.56 29.55
N SER A 593 1.48 15.05 30.65
CA SER A 593 1.02 16.45 30.78
C SER A 593 2.02 17.42 31.39
N ASP A 594 3.02 16.91 32.11
CA ASP A 594 3.69 17.65 33.20
C ASP A 594 4.75 18.67 32.73
N ASP A 595 5.21 18.56 31.48
CA ASP A 595 6.13 19.52 30.87
C ASP A 595 5.71 19.83 29.42
N GLN A 596 5.29 21.07 29.20
CA GLN A 596 4.90 21.58 27.87
C GLN A 596 6.07 21.61 26.88
N ASP A 597 7.32 21.81 27.34
CA ASP A 597 8.46 21.89 26.43
C ASP A 597 8.90 20.50 25.95
N THR A 598 8.89 19.48 26.83
CA THR A 598 9.02 18.07 26.41
C THR A 598 7.91 17.65 25.46
N VAL A 599 6.64 17.98 25.75
CA VAL A 599 5.50 17.64 24.87
C VAL A 599 5.66 18.30 23.49
N ARG A 600 6.04 19.58 23.43
CA ARG A 600 6.32 20.28 22.17
C ARG A 600 7.48 19.67 21.42
N LYS A 601 8.59 19.37 22.09
CA LYS A 601 9.75 18.72 21.46
C LYS A 601 9.38 17.36 20.85
N ASN A 602 8.60 16.55 21.56
CA ASN A 602 8.12 15.26 21.07
C ASN A 602 7.19 15.42 19.84
N PHE A 603 6.37 16.48 19.82
CA PHE A 603 5.54 16.84 18.65
C PHE A 603 6.38 17.37 17.48
N GLU A 604 7.40 18.19 17.75
CA GLU A 604 8.32 18.72 16.74
C GLU A 604 9.10 17.54 16.08
N GLU A 605 9.61 16.58 16.85
CA GLU A 605 10.24 15.34 16.34
C GLU A 605 9.24 14.45 15.55
N CYS A 606 7.97 14.39 15.95
CA CYS A 606 6.90 13.72 15.20
C CYS A 606 6.67 14.41 13.83
N MET A 607 6.58 15.74 13.81
CA MET A 607 6.39 16.50 12.57
C MET A 607 7.62 16.45 11.64
N GLU A 608 8.84 16.33 12.17
CA GLU A 608 10.04 16.02 11.37
C GLU A 608 9.90 14.66 10.65
N ARG A 609 9.28 13.64 11.27
CA ARG A 609 9.02 12.35 10.60
C ARG A 609 7.94 12.41 9.50
N LYS A 610 7.06 13.43 9.54
CA LYS A 610 6.10 13.79 8.46
C LYS A 610 6.79 14.46 7.26
N PHE A 611 7.97 15.04 7.42
CA PHE A 611 8.66 15.83 6.39
C PHE A 611 9.20 14.97 5.22
N ARG A 612 9.10 15.51 4.00
CA ARG A 612 9.66 14.92 2.76
C ARG A 612 10.27 16.04 1.90
N PHE A 613 11.46 15.80 1.37
CA PHE A 613 12.07 16.69 0.39
C PHE A 613 11.42 16.49 -0.98
N TYR A 614 11.07 17.59 -1.66
CA TYR A 614 10.85 17.57 -3.11
C TYR A 614 12.21 17.57 -3.82
N ASN A 615 12.39 16.83 -4.92
CA ASN A 615 13.57 17.04 -5.77
C ASN A 615 13.32 18.27 -6.66
N ILE A 616 14.37 19.01 -6.99
CA ILE A 616 14.26 20.13 -7.93
C ILE A 616 13.72 19.66 -9.31
N PRO A 617 12.86 20.43 -9.98
CA PRO A 617 12.40 20.09 -11.33
C PRO A 617 13.55 20.14 -12.36
N SER A 618 13.57 19.20 -13.29
CA SER A 618 14.49 19.21 -14.44
C SER A 618 14.33 20.49 -15.25
N GLY A 619 15.43 21.20 -15.48
CA GLY A 619 15.46 22.47 -16.23
C GLY A 619 15.14 23.72 -15.41
N VAL A 620 14.58 23.61 -14.19
CA VAL A 620 14.32 24.76 -13.32
C VAL A 620 15.58 25.09 -12.51
N SER A 621 16.04 26.34 -12.59
CA SER A 621 17.19 26.80 -11.80
C SER A 621 16.79 27.09 -10.35
N VAL A 622 17.78 27.16 -9.44
CA VAL A 622 17.54 27.49 -8.03
C VAL A 622 16.91 28.89 -7.88
N THR A 623 17.21 29.83 -8.78
CA THR A 623 16.64 31.19 -8.78
C THR A 623 15.20 31.25 -9.33
N ASP A 624 14.81 30.30 -10.19
CA ASP A 624 13.45 30.23 -10.77
C ASP A 624 12.50 29.37 -9.92
N LEU A 625 13.05 28.56 -9.01
CA LEU A 625 12.31 27.62 -8.17
C LEU A 625 11.17 28.25 -7.33
N PRO A 626 11.31 29.46 -6.74
CA PRO A 626 10.19 30.12 -6.05
C PRO A 626 9.01 30.42 -6.98
N LYS A 627 9.30 30.87 -8.20
CA LYS A 627 8.31 31.19 -9.23
C LYS A 627 7.62 29.93 -9.75
N TYR A 628 8.39 28.88 -10.09
CA TYR A 628 7.82 27.58 -10.45
C TYR A 628 6.87 27.06 -9.35
N TRP A 629 7.25 27.23 -8.08
CA TRP A 629 6.41 26.78 -6.96
C TRP A 629 5.15 27.62 -6.77
N SER A 630 5.16 28.94 -6.99
CA SER A 630 3.93 29.75 -6.93
C SER A 630 3.00 29.44 -8.11
N GLU A 631 3.53 29.34 -9.33
CA GLU A 631 2.78 29.03 -10.57
C GLU A 631 2.14 27.63 -10.56
N LEU A 632 2.75 26.64 -9.91
CA LEU A 632 2.23 25.26 -9.83
C LEU A 632 0.91 25.20 -9.01
N ASN A 633 -0.25 25.27 -9.66
CA ASN A 633 -1.56 25.15 -8.99
C ASN A 633 -2.57 24.38 -9.87
N PHE A 634 -2.99 23.20 -9.42
CA PHE A 634 -3.97 22.38 -10.13
C PHE A 634 -5.43 22.64 -9.71
N GLY A 635 -5.65 23.38 -8.62
CA GLY A 635 -6.95 23.41 -7.93
C GLY A 635 -7.72 24.73 -7.96
N ASN A 636 -7.10 25.82 -8.39
CA ASN A 636 -7.76 27.11 -8.62
C ASN A 636 -6.99 27.87 -9.71
N ALA A 637 -7.67 28.76 -10.44
CA ALA A 637 -6.98 29.90 -11.06
C ALA A 637 -6.29 30.72 -9.95
N PRO A 638 -5.11 31.31 -10.18
CA PRO A 638 -4.44 32.13 -9.18
C PRO A 638 -5.34 33.28 -8.73
N LYS A 639 -5.41 33.55 -7.42
CA LYS A 639 -6.13 34.74 -6.96
C LYS A 639 -5.34 35.97 -7.42
N GLN A 640 -6.04 37.03 -7.83
CA GLN A 640 -5.37 38.26 -8.26
C GLN A 640 -4.42 38.83 -7.17
N THR A 641 -4.73 38.61 -5.90
CA THR A 641 -3.87 38.96 -4.75
C THR A 641 -2.46 38.34 -4.81
N ASP A 642 -2.34 37.16 -5.42
CA ASP A 642 -1.10 36.37 -5.42
C ASP A 642 -0.17 36.80 -6.58
N LEU A 643 -0.69 37.61 -7.51
CA LEU A 643 0.03 38.19 -8.64
C LEU A 643 0.48 39.65 -8.39
N GLU A 644 0.05 40.27 -7.29
CA GLU A 644 0.40 41.65 -6.92
C GLU A 644 1.58 41.74 -5.93
N THR A 645 2.07 40.62 -5.41
CA THR A 645 3.28 40.57 -4.58
C THR A 645 4.56 40.57 -5.41
N ASP A 646 5.34 41.67 -5.33
CA ASP A 646 6.66 41.86 -5.95
C ASP A 646 7.57 40.63 -5.82
N ASP A 647 8.22 40.23 -6.93
CA ASP A 647 9.12 39.08 -7.05
C ASP A 647 10.19 39.06 -5.94
N GLN A 648 10.71 40.22 -5.55
CA GLN A 648 11.71 40.37 -4.49
C GLN A 648 11.20 40.03 -3.08
N THR A 649 9.88 39.92 -2.93
CA THR A 649 9.20 39.51 -1.69
C THR A 649 8.97 38.00 -1.72
N GLN A 650 8.45 37.46 -2.84
CA GLN A 650 8.25 36.02 -3.01
C GLN A 650 9.56 35.22 -2.87
N GLN A 651 10.69 35.78 -3.32
CA GLN A 651 12.01 35.14 -3.17
C GLN A 651 12.56 35.13 -1.72
N LYS A 652 12.07 36.00 -0.81
CA LYS A 652 12.61 36.12 0.57
C LYS A 652 12.01 35.09 1.53
N ASP A 653 10.72 34.82 1.40
CA ASP A 653 9.99 33.93 2.31
C ASP A 653 9.90 32.48 1.76
N PHE A 654 10.58 32.18 0.65
CA PHE A 654 10.61 30.84 0.05
C PHE A 654 11.52 29.87 0.81
N ASP A 655 10.92 28.83 1.39
CA ASP A 655 11.65 27.79 2.12
C ASP A 655 12.35 26.78 1.19
N TYR A 656 13.57 27.13 0.78
CA TYR A 656 14.48 26.24 0.05
C TYR A 656 14.80 24.93 0.80
N SER A 657 14.61 24.83 2.12
CA SER A 657 14.91 23.60 2.88
C SER A 657 13.96 22.44 2.52
N ARG A 658 12.77 22.74 2.01
CA ARG A 658 11.83 21.75 1.44
C ARG A 658 12.37 21.04 0.19
N PHE A 659 13.48 21.51 -0.40
CA PHE A 659 13.96 21.07 -1.71
C PHE A 659 15.35 20.44 -1.65
N ARG A 660 15.49 19.34 -2.39
CA ARG A 660 16.75 18.66 -2.66
C ARG A 660 17.29 19.11 -4.03
N LEU A 661 18.33 19.94 -3.99
CA LEU A 661 18.97 20.53 -5.17
C LEU A 661 19.76 19.53 -6.03
N VAL A 662 20.18 18.40 -5.45
CA VAL A 662 20.88 17.31 -6.15
C VAL A 662 20.11 16.01 -5.94
N PRO A 663 19.44 15.45 -6.96
CA PRO A 663 18.66 14.22 -6.82
C PRO A 663 19.55 13.03 -6.41
N GLU A 664 18.98 12.09 -5.67
CA GLU A 664 19.69 10.86 -5.30
C GLU A 664 19.90 9.95 -6.52
N ARG A 665 20.94 9.09 -6.48
CA ARG A 665 21.21 8.13 -7.57
C ARG A 665 19.98 7.31 -8.01
N ARG A 666 19.09 6.98 -7.07
CA ARG A 666 17.82 6.29 -7.37
C ARG A 666 16.85 7.16 -8.17
N ILE A 667 16.76 8.46 -7.86
CA ILE A 667 15.94 9.41 -8.61
C ILE A 667 16.53 9.64 -10.00
N THR A 668 17.86 9.77 -10.12
CA THR A 668 18.55 9.83 -11.42
C THR A 668 18.21 8.62 -12.30
N LEU A 669 18.38 7.40 -11.77
CA LEU A 669 18.03 6.15 -12.46
C LEU A 669 16.56 6.10 -12.90
N LEU A 670 15.63 6.59 -12.08
CA LEU A 670 14.20 6.62 -12.42
C LEU A 670 13.90 7.63 -13.53
N ARG A 671 14.59 8.78 -13.57
CA ARG A 671 14.54 9.73 -14.71
C ARG A 671 15.20 9.15 -15.97
N ASP A 672 16.31 8.42 -15.85
CA ASP A 672 16.97 7.73 -16.98
C ASP A 672 16.04 6.70 -17.63
N LEU A 673 15.38 5.86 -16.82
CA LEU A 673 14.37 4.91 -17.28
C LEU A 673 13.17 5.62 -17.92
N ALA A 674 12.73 6.77 -17.39
CA ALA A 674 11.67 7.56 -17.99
C ALA A 674 12.05 8.18 -19.35
N ARG A 675 13.31 8.62 -19.52
CA ARG A 675 13.80 9.12 -20.82
C ARG A 675 13.86 8.00 -21.86
N SER A 676 14.45 6.85 -21.52
CA SER A 676 14.51 5.69 -22.42
C SER A 676 13.12 5.11 -22.74
N GLY A 677 12.20 5.11 -21.78
CA GLY A 677 10.79 4.73 -22.01
C GLY A 677 10.06 5.67 -22.97
N ARG A 678 10.38 6.97 -22.98
CA ARG A 678 9.84 7.94 -23.94
C ARG A 678 10.35 7.67 -25.35
N GLU A 679 11.66 7.51 -25.52
CA GLU A 679 12.31 7.16 -26.80
C GLU A 679 11.69 5.88 -27.39
N PHE A 680 11.48 4.86 -26.55
CA PHE A 680 10.79 3.63 -26.91
C PHE A 680 9.33 3.86 -27.31
N THR A 681 8.58 4.68 -26.56
CA THR A 681 7.17 4.99 -26.86
C THR A 681 7.04 5.70 -28.20
N GLU A 682 7.85 6.73 -28.45
CA GLU A 682 7.86 7.45 -29.73
C GLU A 682 8.28 6.55 -30.90
N MET A 683 9.21 5.61 -30.68
CA MET A 683 9.60 4.62 -31.70
C MET A 683 8.43 3.70 -32.05
N MET A 684 7.70 3.21 -31.05
CA MET A 684 6.51 2.37 -31.27
C MET A 684 5.38 3.15 -31.96
N GLU A 685 5.12 4.39 -31.56
CA GLU A 685 4.12 5.26 -32.19
C GLU A 685 4.44 5.53 -33.68
N ARG A 686 5.71 5.76 -34.02
CA ARG A 686 6.15 5.86 -35.43
C ARG A 686 5.95 4.54 -36.20
N ALA A 687 6.18 3.40 -35.56
CA ALA A 687 6.01 2.08 -36.15
C ALA A 687 4.53 1.64 -36.27
N GLU A 688 3.61 2.31 -35.57
CA GLU A 688 2.16 2.09 -35.60
C GLU A 688 1.38 3.18 -36.35
N ALA A 689 2.03 4.28 -36.72
CA ALA A 689 1.41 5.38 -37.46
C ALA A 689 0.73 4.88 -38.75
N GLY A 690 -0.57 5.16 -38.88
CA GLY A 690 -1.41 4.73 -40.00
C GLY A 690 -1.97 3.31 -39.90
N LYS A 691 -1.53 2.48 -38.93
CA LYS A 691 -2.08 1.12 -38.75
C LYS A 691 -3.44 1.16 -38.03
N LYS A 692 -4.35 0.30 -38.47
CA LYS A 692 -5.67 0.10 -37.84
C LYS A 692 -5.49 -0.49 -36.44
N LYS A 693 -6.01 0.18 -35.39
CA LYS A 693 -6.01 -0.38 -34.03
C LYS A 693 -6.97 -1.56 -33.96
N ILE A 694 -6.51 -2.70 -33.45
CA ILE A 694 -7.28 -3.96 -33.34
C ILE A 694 -7.70 -4.15 -31.88
N VAL A 695 -8.98 -4.44 -31.64
CA VAL A 695 -9.53 -4.68 -30.29
C VAL A 695 -10.00 -6.13 -30.16
N LEU A 696 -9.62 -6.79 -29.07
CA LEU A 696 -9.91 -8.19 -28.81
C LEU A 696 -11.40 -8.41 -28.51
N GLY A 697 -12.06 -9.13 -29.41
CA GLY A 697 -13.49 -9.45 -29.35
C GLY A 697 -14.38 -8.56 -30.22
N GLU A 698 -13.82 -7.52 -30.86
CA GLU A 698 -14.52 -6.77 -31.90
C GLU A 698 -14.36 -7.46 -33.27
N PRO A 699 -15.29 -7.28 -34.23
CA PRO A 699 -15.16 -7.84 -35.57
C PRO A 699 -13.93 -7.29 -36.30
N TYR A 700 -12.99 -8.16 -36.64
CA TYR A 700 -11.81 -7.83 -37.43
C TYR A 700 -12.00 -8.27 -38.89
N ASP A 701 -11.88 -7.33 -39.83
CA ASP A 701 -11.89 -7.67 -41.25
C ASP A 701 -10.53 -8.18 -41.71
N ILE A 702 -10.53 -9.34 -42.34
CA ILE A 702 -9.33 -10.06 -42.77
C ILE A 702 -8.82 -9.48 -44.10
N SER A 703 -9.65 -8.76 -44.87
CA SER A 703 -9.22 -8.11 -46.12
C SER A 703 -8.20 -6.99 -45.93
N ASP A 704 -8.13 -6.41 -44.72
CA ASP A 704 -7.18 -5.35 -44.38
C ASP A 704 -5.76 -5.86 -44.11
N MET A 705 -5.54 -7.19 -44.16
CA MET A 705 -4.19 -7.73 -44.19
C MET A 705 -3.60 -7.57 -45.59
N GLU A 706 -2.73 -6.56 -45.76
CA GLU A 706 -1.70 -6.61 -46.79
C GLU A 706 -0.81 -7.83 -46.52
N ILE A 707 -1.14 -8.95 -47.16
CA ILE A 707 -0.26 -10.11 -47.22
C ILE A 707 0.92 -9.69 -48.09
N GLU A 708 2.03 -9.29 -47.46
CA GLU A 708 3.35 -9.27 -48.08
C GLU A 708 3.69 -10.71 -48.48
N VAL A 709 3.21 -11.11 -49.65
CA VAL A 709 3.62 -12.35 -50.32
C VAL A 709 5.09 -12.15 -50.65
N TYR A 710 5.96 -12.74 -49.82
CA TYR A 710 7.39 -12.89 -50.11
C TYR A 710 7.51 -13.50 -51.51
N LYS A 711 7.91 -12.67 -52.47
CA LYS A 711 8.34 -13.15 -53.77
C LYS A 711 9.72 -13.78 -53.56
N GLU A 712 9.76 -15.10 -53.52
CA GLU A 712 10.98 -15.83 -53.80
C GLU A 712 11.34 -15.54 -55.27
N GLU A 713 12.32 -14.66 -55.46
CA GLU A 713 12.87 -14.38 -56.79
C GLU A 713 13.73 -15.59 -57.20
N GLU A 714 13.11 -16.52 -57.94
CA GLU A 714 13.85 -17.58 -58.65
C GLU A 714 14.70 -16.95 -59.77
N ASP A 715 15.90 -16.48 -59.42
CA ASP A 715 16.94 -16.12 -60.39
C ASP A 715 17.37 -17.37 -61.18
N ARG A 716 16.75 -17.57 -62.34
CA ARG A 716 17.09 -18.62 -63.32
C ARG A 716 17.70 -18.01 -64.58
N ASP A 717 18.92 -17.47 -64.49
CA ASP A 717 19.72 -17.17 -65.67
C ASP A 717 20.37 -18.45 -66.23
N VAL A 718 20.27 -18.65 -67.55
CA VAL A 718 20.78 -19.83 -68.27
C VAL A 718 21.41 -19.41 -69.60
N HIS A 719 22.74 -19.51 -69.70
CA HIS A 719 23.57 -19.75 -70.91
C HIS A 719 25.02 -19.98 -70.41
N ASP A 720 25.76 -21.05 -70.70
CA ASP A 720 26.29 -21.59 -72.00
C ASP A 720 27.16 -20.58 -72.78
N GLU A 721 28.41 -20.83 -73.22
CA GLU A 721 29.37 -21.97 -73.14
C GLU A 721 30.80 -21.39 -72.80
N ASN A 722 31.99 -22.01 -72.75
CA ASN A 722 32.68 -23.33 -72.87
C ASN A 722 34.11 -23.13 -72.25
N GLU A 723 35.15 -24.00 -72.15
CA GLU A 723 35.53 -25.39 -72.52
C GLU A 723 36.75 -25.81 -71.63
N ASP A 724 37.19 -27.09 -71.66
CA ASP A 724 38.50 -27.64 -71.16
C ASP A 724 38.89 -27.53 -69.65
N THR A 725 39.66 -28.45 -69.02
CA THR A 725 40.27 -29.76 -69.41
C THR A 725 40.40 -30.69 -68.19
N GLY A 726 40.45 -32.01 -68.39
CA GLY A 726 41.23 -32.94 -67.52
C GLY A 726 40.46 -33.85 -66.53
N PRO A 727 40.72 -35.18 -66.49
CA PRO A 727 39.96 -36.13 -65.66
C PRO A 727 40.76 -36.84 -64.54
N ALA A 728 40.08 -37.50 -63.59
CA ALA A 728 40.17 -38.97 -63.40
C ALA A 728 39.44 -39.54 -62.15
N GLN A 729 39.10 -40.84 -62.25
CA GLN A 729 38.84 -41.83 -61.18
C GLN A 729 37.57 -41.74 -60.31
N SER A 730 36.61 -42.60 -60.68
CA SER A 730 35.54 -43.17 -59.84
C SER A 730 36.06 -44.24 -58.88
N GLN A 731 35.37 -44.44 -57.74
CA GLN A 731 35.22 -45.77 -57.15
C GLN A 731 33.95 -45.88 -56.28
N ASP A 732 33.12 -46.89 -56.56
CA ASP A 732 31.96 -47.24 -55.75
C ASP A 732 32.38 -47.96 -54.45
N LEU A 733 31.69 -47.68 -53.35
CA LEU A 733 31.40 -48.69 -52.33
C LEU A 733 30.02 -48.46 -51.69
N ALA A 734 29.24 -49.53 -51.67
CA ALA A 734 28.01 -49.70 -50.90
C ALA A 734 27.95 -51.17 -50.46
N PRO A 735 26.91 -51.60 -49.73
CA PRO A 735 26.55 -51.14 -48.38
C PRO A 735 26.66 -52.32 -47.39
N GLU A 736 26.45 -52.07 -46.09
CA GLU A 736 26.10 -53.17 -45.17
C GLU A 736 24.94 -52.76 -44.25
N ALA A 737 24.16 -53.75 -43.81
CA ALA A 737 22.82 -53.54 -43.25
C ALA A 737 22.63 -54.30 -41.93
N LEU A 738 21.72 -53.80 -41.10
CA LEU A 738 21.04 -54.58 -40.07
C LEU A 738 19.53 -54.29 -40.12
N LEU A 739 18.73 -55.32 -39.86
CA LEU A 739 17.33 -55.45 -40.30
C LEU A 739 16.47 -56.17 -39.24
N VAL A 740 15.14 -56.11 -39.41
CA VAL A 740 14.10 -56.79 -38.60
C VAL A 740 13.91 -56.19 -37.19
N GLY A 741 12.71 -55.99 -36.61
CA GLY A 741 11.30 -56.19 -37.01
C GLY A 741 10.42 -56.14 -35.73
N ASN A 742 9.08 -56.03 -35.71
CA ASN A 742 8.03 -56.02 -36.74
C ASN A 742 6.79 -55.20 -36.25
N LYS A 743 5.81 -54.98 -37.14
CA LYS A 743 4.46 -54.41 -36.90
C LYS A 743 3.47 -55.50 -36.36
N PRO A 744 2.12 -55.35 -36.19
CA PRO A 744 1.20 -54.26 -36.61
C PRO A 744 -0.03 -53.95 -35.68
N ASN A 745 -1.05 -53.27 -36.26
CA ASN A 745 -2.45 -53.08 -35.83
C ASN A 745 -2.72 -52.05 -34.69
N ASP A 746 -3.82 -51.29 -34.67
CA ASP A 746 -4.94 -51.16 -35.65
C ASP A 746 -5.50 -49.72 -35.75
N LEU A 747 -6.22 -49.43 -36.83
CA LEU A 747 -6.96 -48.17 -37.08
C LEU A 747 -8.42 -48.51 -37.42
N ALA A 748 -9.38 -47.88 -36.74
CA ALA A 748 -10.80 -48.05 -37.05
C ALA A 748 -11.55 -46.71 -36.96
N SER A 749 -12.01 -46.21 -38.11
CA SER A 749 -12.97 -45.10 -38.22
C SER A 749 -14.40 -45.64 -38.19
N PHE A 750 -15.34 -44.87 -37.63
CA PHE A 750 -16.78 -45.15 -37.79
C PHE A 750 -17.64 -43.89 -37.79
N SER A 751 -18.50 -43.80 -38.80
CA SER A 751 -19.62 -42.85 -38.99
C SER A 751 -20.32 -43.23 -40.31
N PRO A 752 -21.60 -42.88 -40.54
CA PRO A 752 -22.67 -42.49 -39.61
C PRO A 752 -23.84 -43.50 -39.67
N ASN A 753 -25.02 -43.13 -39.16
CA ASN A 753 -26.28 -43.37 -39.88
C ASN A 753 -27.39 -42.46 -39.33
N ASP A 754 -28.30 -42.04 -40.20
CA ASP A 754 -29.55 -41.35 -39.84
C ASP A 754 -30.54 -42.30 -39.17
N ASP A 755 -31.43 -41.74 -38.33
CA ASP A 755 -32.85 -41.74 -38.69
C ASP A 755 -33.55 -40.53 -38.04
N GLY A 756 -34.53 -39.93 -38.73
CA GLY A 756 -34.99 -38.57 -38.43
C GLY A 756 -36.40 -38.46 -37.85
N SER A 757 -36.72 -37.30 -37.26
CA SER A 757 -38.06 -36.72 -37.32
C SER A 757 -38.02 -35.21 -37.11
N SER A 758 -38.94 -34.50 -37.75
CA SER A 758 -39.01 -33.04 -37.76
C SER A 758 -40.19 -32.53 -36.93
N ALA A 759 -40.10 -31.28 -36.43
CA ALA A 759 -41.13 -30.27 -36.70
C ALA A 759 -40.76 -28.86 -36.18
N THR A 760 -40.73 -27.90 -37.12
CA THR A 760 -41.17 -26.48 -37.02
C THR A 760 -40.72 -25.55 -35.88
N ALA A 761 -40.29 -24.36 -36.29
CA ALA A 761 -40.02 -23.21 -35.41
C ALA A 761 -41.29 -22.51 -34.90
N GLY A 762 -41.13 -21.69 -33.85
CA GLY A 762 -42.18 -20.83 -33.29
C GLY A 762 -41.60 -19.63 -32.55
N SER A 763 -41.24 -18.57 -33.29
CA SER A 763 -41.01 -17.25 -32.71
C SER A 763 -42.35 -16.60 -32.38
N ILE A 764 -42.48 -15.99 -31.20
CA ILE A 764 -43.38 -14.86 -30.94
C ILE A 764 -42.83 -14.10 -29.72
N ASP A 765 -42.60 -12.80 -29.92
CA ASP A 765 -42.50 -11.80 -28.87
C ASP A 765 -43.93 -11.37 -28.49
N LEU A 766 -44.19 -11.12 -27.20
CA LEU A 766 -45.06 -10.00 -26.81
C LEU A 766 -44.97 -9.66 -25.32
N SER A 767 -45.14 -8.37 -25.05
CA SER A 767 -45.09 -7.74 -23.73
C SER A 767 -46.46 -7.67 -23.03
N ARG A 768 -46.41 -7.38 -21.71
CA ARG A 768 -47.47 -6.74 -20.89
C ARG A 768 -48.81 -7.46 -20.67
N ILE A 769 -49.09 -7.70 -19.38
CA ILE A 769 -50.26 -7.27 -18.57
C ILE A 769 -49.90 -7.77 -17.16
N ASP A 770 -49.51 -6.92 -16.21
CA ASP A 770 -50.33 -5.97 -15.42
C ASP A 770 -51.18 -6.65 -14.32
N GLU A 771 -50.99 -6.12 -13.11
CA GLU A 771 -51.91 -6.09 -11.95
C GLU A 771 -52.16 -7.32 -11.03
N LEU A 772 -51.83 -7.04 -9.74
CA LEU A 772 -52.57 -7.35 -8.50
C LEU A 772 -52.33 -8.67 -7.70
N ASP A 773 -51.87 -8.40 -6.47
CA ASP A 773 -52.41 -8.86 -5.17
C ASP A 773 -51.83 -10.04 -4.36
N GLN A 774 -51.62 -9.69 -3.07
CA GLN A 774 -51.76 -10.49 -1.84
C GLN A 774 -50.66 -11.50 -1.43
N GLU A 775 -49.70 -10.96 -0.67
CA GLU A 775 -49.25 -11.51 0.62
C GLU A 775 -50.43 -11.76 1.61
N PRO A 776 -50.25 -12.47 2.75
CA PRO A 776 -49.13 -13.35 3.17
C PRO A 776 -49.57 -14.70 3.79
N ASP A 777 -48.62 -15.63 4.02
CA ASP A 777 -48.38 -16.30 5.33
C ASP A 777 -47.49 -17.57 5.18
N ARG A 778 -46.21 -17.50 5.61
CA ARG A 778 -45.57 -18.40 6.61
C ARG A 778 -44.06 -18.22 6.77
#